data_AF-K9FA45-F1
#
_entry.id   AF-K9FA45-F1
#
_cell.length_a   1.000
_cell.length_b   1.000
_cell.length_c   1.000
_cell.angle_alpha   90.00
_cell.angle_beta   90.00
_cell.angle_gamma   90.00
#
_symmetry.space_group_name_H-M   'P 1'
#
loop_
_entity.id
_entity.type
_entity.pdbx_description
1 polymer ?
#
loop_
_entity_poly.entity_id
_entity_poly.type
_entity_poly.pdbx_seq_one_letter_code
_entity_poly.pdbx_strand_id
1 'polypeptide(L)'
;MGTPLTETVIITGGDGLLGSKIAIEIAKKQPFVHLLLTAKEIRTDDVRDVMGKIRLIGPRSIEVLTLDLTDLKSVASFAKATVDRVRLRDIPPVTSLIHSAVATSYVIEDLTSDGYDPVYQTNCLSPFLLTIGLLEAFRAGDGTPKSGAKVINIGCSAMSSGRLDYFDRDYGRNGRRPGTTLSAKEENLRFRSSKLMASVALYALRRSLIWTGNISLDIFTLDPGGMTGQSTLRTKAPMSVRVAHQTRSGLRPFLRMVSRSSMNKARGPAKAIARVAFHIDTVGNWQKEHYFILDSDYEAASVLLSLRDGEKVNKLLIQMMQMIEVETKQMDSPAPLRPQLTPAVMNRHVLEKGHSAYPRGSAFSISPNRFQPRSPPALRRRRQLFQRLCLLGGVSLVLFLLIFPSWRAAILPTISLGLLSYPGDLHLQTVRYYDLSEVQGTEKGWEREERVLMCTPLRDASSHLPMFFSHLRNLTYPHHLIDLAFLVSDSRDDTLGILSRMLEDTQKDPDPKMPFGEISVIQKDFGQKVQQDVESRHGFEAQASRRKLMAQARNWLLSATLRPTHSWVYWRDADVETAPFTIIEDLMRHNKDVIVPNVWRPLPDWLGGEQPYDLNSWQESETALALADTLDEDAVIVEGYAEYATWRPHLAYLRDPYGDPDMEMELDGIGGVSILAKARVFRAGVHFPAFSFEKHAETEGFGKMAKRMKFSVIGLPHYTIWHLYEPSVDDLRHMEEMEVERLAREKEEQERAEQKDSTQSMPLDTDHIVNGEEVQGSADGPVGQPMKDTVEAQGHLKAQAETVDHAEKAEVVKKAKL
;
A
#
# COMPACT_ATOMS: atom_id res chain seq x y z
N MET A 1 -27.37 -7.65 27.38
CA MET A 1 -26.83 -6.45 28.07
C MET A 1 -25.91 -5.73 27.08
N GLY A 2 -25.91 -4.40 27.01
CA GLY A 2 -25.05 -3.68 26.05
C GLY A 2 -23.64 -3.45 26.59
N THR A 3 -22.60 -3.81 25.82
CA THR A 3 -21.15 -3.70 26.14
C THR A 3 -20.78 -2.39 26.87
N PRO A 4 -20.15 -2.42 28.06
CA PRO A 4 -19.83 -1.19 28.79
C PRO A 4 -18.86 -0.29 28.02
N LEU A 5 -18.89 1.02 28.30
CA LEU A 5 -17.84 1.94 27.85
C LEU A 5 -16.55 1.61 28.61
N THR A 6 -15.44 1.45 27.90
CA THR A 6 -14.17 0.96 28.48
C THR A 6 -13.09 2.04 28.63
N GLU A 7 -13.23 3.17 27.92
CA GLU A 7 -12.18 4.17 27.72
C GLU A 7 -12.74 5.58 27.48
N THR A 8 -12.02 6.60 27.91
CA THR A 8 -12.30 8.02 27.59
C THR A 8 -11.22 8.60 26.68
N VAL A 9 -11.64 9.36 25.66
CA VAL A 9 -10.75 10.11 24.76
C VAL A 9 -11.06 11.60 24.86
N ILE A 10 -10.06 12.42 25.17
CA ILE A 10 -10.19 13.87 25.31
C ILE A 10 -9.54 14.57 24.11
N ILE A 11 -10.28 15.45 23.42
CA ILE A 11 -9.76 16.24 22.28
C ILE A 11 -9.97 17.73 22.55
N THR A 12 -8.87 18.48 22.66
CA THR A 12 -8.94 19.94 22.78
C THR A 12 -9.17 20.61 21.43
N GLY A 13 -10.06 21.60 21.37
CA GLY A 13 -10.44 22.26 20.12
C GLY A 13 -11.20 21.32 19.18
N GLY A 14 -12.12 20.52 19.72
CA GLY A 14 -12.93 19.53 18.99
C GLY A 14 -13.92 20.13 17.99
N ASP A 15 -14.19 21.43 18.11
CA ASP A 15 -14.87 22.29 17.13
C ASP A 15 -13.96 22.67 15.93
N GLY A 16 -12.64 22.75 16.15
CA GLY A 16 -11.67 23.19 15.16
C GLY A 16 -11.52 22.27 13.94
N LEU A 17 -10.97 22.83 12.85
CA LEU A 17 -10.78 22.18 11.53
C LEU A 17 -10.12 20.78 11.60
N LEU A 18 -9.20 20.57 12.54
CA LEU A 18 -8.53 19.28 12.74
C LEU A 18 -9.19 18.46 13.87
N GLY A 19 -9.47 19.07 15.03
CA GLY A 19 -10.07 18.39 16.19
C GLY A 19 -11.39 17.69 15.85
N SER A 20 -12.26 18.37 15.10
CA SER A 20 -13.52 17.81 14.59
C SER A 20 -13.34 16.59 13.69
N LYS A 21 -12.26 16.53 12.91
CA LYS A 21 -11.95 15.40 12.04
C LYS A 21 -11.31 14.24 12.81
N ILE A 22 -10.50 14.54 13.83
CA ILE A 22 -9.99 13.51 14.76
C ILE A 22 -11.17 12.86 15.48
N ALA A 23 -12.09 13.66 16.03
CA ALA A 23 -13.30 13.18 16.68
C ALA A 23 -14.14 12.25 15.78
N ILE A 24 -14.36 12.64 14.53
CA ILE A 24 -15.09 11.84 13.51
C ILE A 24 -14.37 10.53 13.19
N GLU A 25 -13.05 10.52 12.97
CA GLU A 25 -12.32 9.30 12.61
C GLU A 25 -12.06 8.38 13.83
N ILE A 26 -12.04 8.93 15.06
CA ILE A 26 -12.06 8.13 16.31
C ILE A 26 -13.42 7.48 16.53
N ALA A 27 -14.53 8.22 16.36
CA ALA A 27 -15.88 7.69 16.50
C ALA A 27 -16.17 6.48 15.57
N LYS A 28 -15.59 6.49 14.35
CA LYS A 28 -15.66 5.35 13.42
C LYS A 28 -14.80 4.15 13.87
N LYS A 29 -13.64 4.41 14.46
CA LYS A 29 -12.66 3.37 14.81
C LYS A 29 -12.97 2.66 16.12
N GLN A 30 -13.54 3.36 17.10
CA GLN A 30 -13.80 2.83 18.44
C GLN A 30 -15.16 3.34 18.94
N PRO A 31 -16.29 2.73 18.54
CA PRO A 31 -17.63 3.18 18.92
C PRO A 31 -17.96 3.01 20.41
N PHE A 32 -17.11 2.35 21.19
CA PHE A 32 -17.28 2.06 22.63
C PHE A 32 -16.52 3.01 23.57
N VAL A 33 -15.88 4.08 23.06
CA VAL A 33 -15.26 5.11 23.91
C VAL A 33 -16.29 6.16 24.36
N HIS A 34 -16.02 6.80 25.49
CA HIS A 34 -16.59 8.10 25.83
C HIS A 34 -15.73 9.19 25.17
N LEU A 35 -16.31 9.87 24.17
CA LEU A 35 -15.61 10.91 23.40
C LEU A 35 -15.89 12.29 23.99
N LEU A 36 -14.91 12.85 24.71
CA LEU A 36 -15.00 14.14 25.38
C LEU A 36 -14.31 15.22 24.54
N LEU A 37 -15.10 16.03 23.85
CA LEU A 37 -14.60 17.17 23.07
C LEU A 37 -14.56 18.42 23.94
N THR A 38 -13.59 19.30 23.71
CA THR A 38 -13.60 20.63 24.35
C THR A 38 -13.50 21.76 23.33
N ALA A 39 -14.21 22.84 23.60
CA ALA A 39 -14.25 24.07 22.80
C ALA A 39 -14.24 25.29 23.74
N LYS A 40 -13.82 26.46 23.25
CA LYS A 40 -13.90 27.71 24.04
C LYS A 40 -15.36 28.10 24.28
N GLU A 41 -16.21 27.92 23.27
CA GLU A 41 -17.64 28.24 23.32
C GLU A 41 -18.48 27.08 22.75
N ILE A 42 -19.29 26.43 23.60
CA ILE A 42 -20.10 25.27 23.22
C ILE A 42 -21.43 25.59 22.50
N ARG A 43 -21.72 26.88 22.27
CA ARG A 43 -22.98 27.37 21.66
C ARG A 43 -22.85 27.80 20.20
N THR A 44 -21.71 27.55 19.58
CA THR A 44 -21.43 27.82 18.15
C THR A 44 -22.11 26.81 17.23
N ASP A 45 -22.28 27.19 15.96
CA ASP A 45 -22.78 26.27 14.93
C ASP A 45 -21.76 25.17 14.60
N ASP A 46 -20.45 25.45 14.62
CA ASP A 46 -19.40 24.44 14.43
C ASP A 46 -19.56 23.26 15.42
N VAL A 47 -19.83 23.52 16.70
CA VAL A 47 -20.08 22.48 17.71
C VAL A 47 -21.35 21.68 17.39
N ARG A 48 -22.43 22.33 16.94
CA ARG A 48 -23.67 21.65 16.52
C ARG A 48 -23.43 20.75 15.32
N ASP A 49 -22.70 21.24 14.33
CA ASP A 49 -22.37 20.55 13.09
C ASP A 49 -21.50 19.30 13.34
N VAL A 50 -20.51 19.42 14.22
CA VAL A 50 -19.64 18.30 14.63
C VAL A 50 -20.44 17.26 15.43
N MET A 51 -21.27 17.70 16.38
CA MET A 51 -22.14 16.80 17.14
C MET A 51 -23.16 16.07 16.28
N GLY A 52 -23.76 16.75 15.28
CA GLY A 52 -24.65 16.11 14.30
C GLY A 52 -23.93 15.04 13.48
N LYS A 53 -22.77 15.40 12.91
CA LYS A 53 -21.95 14.48 12.08
C LYS A 53 -21.44 13.27 12.87
N ILE A 54 -21.11 13.43 14.16
CA ILE A 54 -20.68 12.31 14.99
C ILE A 54 -21.86 11.44 15.45
N ARG A 55 -23.02 12.02 15.78
CA ARG A 55 -24.23 11.25 16.13
C ARG A 55 -24.67 10.31 14.99
N LEU A 56 -24.52 10.73 13.74
CA LEU A 56 -24.78 9.88 12.56
C LEU A 56 -23.82 8.68 12.41
N ILE A 57 -22.67 8.67 13.09
CA ILE A 57 -21.72 7.55 13.12
C ILE A 57 -22.09 6.53 14.21
N GLY A 58 -22.91 6.92 15.20
CA GLY A 58 -23.37 6.06 16.28
C GLY A 58 -22.34 5.67 17.37
N PRO A 59 -21.32 6.48 17.74
CA PRO A 59 -20.52 6.18 18.93
C PRO A 59 -21.40 6.26 20.18
N ARG A 60 -21.17 5.36 21.13
CA ARG A 60 -22.09 5.13 22.25
C ARG A 60 -22.11 6.24 23.31
N SER A 61 -21.11 7.10 23.36
CA SER A 61 -21.12 8.28 24.24
C SER A 61 -20.24 9.40 23.68
N ILE A 62 -20.80 10.61 23.61
CA ILE A 62 -20.10 11.83 23.22
C ILE A 62 -20.63 13.03 24.03
N GLU A 63 -19.71 13.87 24.48
CA GLU A 63 -19.96 15.08 25.26
C GLU A 63 -19.08 16.24 24.76
N VAL A 64 -19.54 17.48 24.92
CA VAL A 64 -18.74 18.70 24.63
C VAL A 64 -18.73 19.61 25.84
N LEU A 65 -17.54 19.95 26.34
CA LEU A 65 -17.35 20.84 27.48
C LEU A 65 -16.64 22.14 27.09
N THR A 66 -16.89 23.19 27.88
CA THR A 66 -16.17 24.46 27.81
C THR A 66 -14.76 24.31 28.37
N LEU A 67 -13.74 24.68 27.61
CA LEU A 67 -12.36 24.80 28.07
C LEU A 67 -11.70 26.02 27.43
N ASP A 68 -11.32 27.00 28.24
CA ASP A 68 -10.59 28.17 27.77
C ASP A 68 -9.08 28.03 28.02
N LEU A 69 -8.33 27.69 26.98
CA LEU A 69 -6.86 27.58 27.07
C LEU A 69 -6.15 28.93 27.22
N THR A 70 -6.88 30.05 27.29
CA THR A 70 -6.37 31.39 27.66
C THR A 70 -6.65 31.79 29.12
N ASP A 71 -7.19 30.89 29.93
CA ASP A 71 -7.35 31.03 31.39
C ASP A 71 -6.89 29.74 32.11
N LEU A 72 -5.82 29.82 32.89
CA LEU A 72 -5.29 28.66 33.64
C LEU A 72 -6.26 28.14 34.71
N LYS A 73 -7.21 28.95 35.20
CA LYS A 73 -8.25 28.50 36.14
C LYS A 73 -9.30 27.66 35.43
N SER A 74 -9.70 28.00 34.21
CA SER A 74 -10.52 27.14 33.35
C SER A 74 -9.85 25.78 33.15
N VAL A 75 -8.55 25.76 32.83
CA VAL A 75 -7.77 24.52 32.64
C VAL A 75 -7.71 23.67 33.91
N ALA A 76 -7.34 24.26 35.05
CA ALA A 76 -7.27 23.55 36.32
C ALA A 76 -8.65 23.01 36.78
N SER A 77 -9.70 23.81 36.61
CA SER A 77 -11.08 23.41 36.97
C SER A 77 -11.58 22.26 36.10
N PHE A 78 -11.34 22.32 34.78
CA PHE A 78 -11.68 21.24 33.85
C PHE A 78 -10.94 19.94 34.19
N ALA A 79 -9.63 20.04 34.45
CA ALA A 79 -8.81 18.88 34.79
C ALA A 79 -9.30 18.21 36.09
N LYS A 80 -9.52 19.00 37.15
CA LYS A 80 -10.07 18.53 38.42
C LYS A 80 -11.44 17.86 38.26
N ALA A 81 -12.39 18.51 37.57
CA ALA A 81 -13.71 17.95 37.33
C ALA A 81 -13.66 16.63 36.51
N THR A 82 -12.69 16.49 35.61
CA THR A 82 -12.47 15.24 34.86
C THR A 82 -11.89 14.14 35.76
N VAL A 83 -10.89 14.46 36.60
CA VAL A 83 -10.32 13.54 37.59
C VAL A 83 -11.39 13.06 38.57
N ASP A 84 -12.21 13.96 39.09
CA ASP A 84 -13.29 13.60 40.04
C ASP A 84 -14.36 12.71 39.36
N ARG A 85 -14.74 12.97 38.10
CA ARG A 85 -15.63 12.07 37.31
C ARG A 85 -15.04 10.69 37.05
N VAL A 86 -13.73 10.57 36.80
CA VAL A 86 -13.06 9.26 36.67
C VAL A 86 -13.02 8.53 38.01
N ARG A 87 -12.71 9.22 39.10
CA ARG A 87 -12.70 8.67 40.48
C ARG A 87 -14.08 8.15 40.90
N LEU A 88 -15.14 8.92 40.61
CA LEU A 88 -16.53 8.56 40.88
C LEU A 88 -17.09 7.49 39.92
N ARG A 89 -16.37 7.19 38.82
CA ARG A 89 -16.75 6.28 37.73
C ARG A 89 -17.93 6.75 36.88
N ASP A 90 -18.18 8.06 36.83
CA ASP A 90 -19.13 8.69 35.90
C ASP A 90 -18.69 8.52 34.44
N ILE A 91 -17.37 8.47 34.22
CA ILE A 91 -16.72 8.21 32.92
C ILE A 91 -15.57 7.19 33.09
N PRO A 92 -15.23 6.40 32.06
CA PRO A 92 -14.06 5.53 32.09
C PRO A 92 -12.73 6.31 32.22
N PRO A 93 -11.63 5.67 32.63
CA PRO A 93 -10.31 6.28 32.63
C PRO A 93 -9.89 6.80 31.24
N VAL A 94 -9.12 7.88 31.22
CA VAL A 94 -8.62 8.52 30.00
C VAL A 94 -7.52 7.65 29.38
N THR A 95 -7.70 7.20 28.13
CA THR A 95 -6.68 6.44 27.39
C THR A 95 -5.99 7.27 26.31
N SER A 96 -6.61 8.36 25.85
CA SER A 96 -5.98 9.33 24.94
C SER A 96 -6.34 10.77 25.27
N LEU A 97 -5.32 11.63 25.37
CA LEU A 97 -5.44 13.09 25.41
C LEU A 97 -4.79 13.69 24.15
N ILE A 98 -5.56 14.45 23.38
CA ILE A 98 -5.13 14.98 22.08
C ILE A 98 -5.16 16.51 22.10
N HIS A 99 -3.97 17.12 22.09
CA HIS A 99 -3.78 18.57 22.11
C HIS A 99 -3.89 19.15 20.70
N SER A 100 -5.11 19.12 20.14
CA SER A 100 -5.41 19.66 18.80
C SER A 100 -5.78 21.15 18.81
N ALA A 101 -6.05 21.75 19.96
CA ALA A 101 -6.28 23.19 20.07
C ALA A 101 -4.99 23.97 19.74
N VAL A 102 -5.17 25.15 19.15
CA VAL A 102 -4.07 25.97 18.66
C VAL A 102 -4.52 27.41 18.44
N ALA A 103 -3.65 28.37 18.78
CA ALA A 103 -3.75 29.77 18.40
C ALA A 103 -2.55 30.20 17.53
N THR A 104 -2.76 31.17 16.66
CA THR A 104 -1.69 32.02 16.10
C THR A 104 -2.22 33.43 15.89
N SER A 105 -1.34 34.42 15.83
CA SER A 105 -1.72 35.82 15.66
C SER A 105 -0.63 36.65 15.00
N TYR A 106 -1.04 37.42 13.99
CA TYR A 106 -0.22 38.40 13.28
C TYR A 106 -0.08 39.73 14.04
N VAL A 107 -0.57 39.81 15.28
CA VAL A 107 -0.52 41.01 16.13
C VAL A 107 0.02 40.63 17.51
N ILE A 108 0.78 41.52 18.13
CA ILE A 108 1.02 41.48 19.58
C ILE A 108 -0.30 41.85 20.26
N GLU A 109 -1.03 40.86 20.71
CA GLU A 109 -2.26 41.04 21.49
C GLU A 109 -1.93 41.36 22.96
N ASP A 110 -2.97 41.65 23.74
CA ASP A 110 -2.81 41.79 25.17
C ASP A 110 -2.47 40.48 25.86
N LEU A 111 -1.88 40.58 27.04
CA LEU A 111 -1.60 39.42 27.85
C LEU A 111 -2.93 38.81 28.32
N THR A 112 -2.92 37.51 28.58
CA THR A 112 -4.05 36.81 29.20
C THR A 112 -4.34 37.33 30.62
N SER A 113 -5.42 36.87 31.23
CA SER A 113 -5.70 37.09 32.67
C SER A 113 -4.53 36.71 33.57
N ASP A 114 -3.74 35.74 33.11
CA ASP A 114 -2.64 35.10 33.84
C ASP A 114 -1.28 35.73 33.47
N GLY A 115 -1.27 36.80 32.67
CA GLY A 115 -0.09 37.60 32.35
C GLY A 115 0.81 37.04 31.24
N TYR A 116 0.36 36.07 30.44
CA TYR A 116 1.17 35.42 29.40
C TYR A 116 0.77 35.84 27.98
N ASP A 117 1.66 35.58 27.00
CA ASP A 117 1.34 35.71 25.57
C ASP A 117 0.27 34.66 25.19
N PRO A 118 -0.90 35.06 24.63
CA PRO A 118 -2.00 34.13 24.33
C PRO A 118 -1.63 32.96 23.40
N VAL A 119 -0.65 33.14 22.49
CA VAL A 119 -0.19 32.09 21.59
C VAL A 119 0.67 31.06 22.34
N TYR A 120 1.57 31.50 23.22
CA TYR A 120 2.35 30.57 24.04
C TYR A 120 1.51 29.90 25.13
N GLN A 121 0.56 30.61 25.75
CA GLN A 121 -0.35 29.99 26.71
C GLN A 121 -1.24 28.93 26.05
N THR A 122 -1.92 29.26 24.96
CA THR A 122 -2.81 28.31 24.26
C THR A 122 -2.04 27.10 23.70
N ASN A 123 -0.86 27.31 23.12
CA ASN A 123 -0.15 26.25 22.41
C ASN A 123 0.77 25.41 23.29
N CYS A 124 1.13 25.87 24.49
CA CYS A 124 2.16 25.25 25.31
C CYS A 124 1.81 25.20 26.81
N LEU A 125 1.58 26.35 27.46
CA LEU A 125 1.43 26.37 28.93
C LEU A 125 0.17 25.62 29.37
N SER A 126 -0.96 25.88 28.71
CA SER A 126 -2.26 25.28 29.04
C SER A 126 -2.33 23.78 28.66
N PRO A 127 -1.84 23.32 27.49
CA PRO A 127 -1.64 21.89 27.22
C PRO A 127 -0.76 21.16 28.24
N PHE A 128 0.31 21.81 28.73
CA PHE A 128 1.20 21.23 29.74
C PHE A 128 0.52 21.12 31.11
N LEU A 129 -0.14 22.20 31.57
CA LEU A 129 -0.97 22.18 32.79
C LEU A 129 -2.09 21.14 32.70
N LEU A 130 -2.80 21.06 31.58
CA LEU A 130 -3.87 20.08 31.35
C LEU A 130 -3.34 18.64 31.43
N THR A 131 -2.15 18.38 30.90
CA THR A 131 -1.52 17.04 30.97
C THR A 131 -1.15 16.66 32.41
N ILE A 132 -0.66 17.62 33.19
CA ILE A 132 -0.31 17.41 34.61
C ILE A 132 -1.57 17.27 35.48
N GLY A 133 -2.59 18.11 35.28
CA GLY A 133 -3.84 18.07 36.03
C GLY A 133 -4.68 16.81 35.75
N LEU A 134 -4.44 16.11 34.64
CA LEU A 134 -5.11 14.85 34.29
C LEU A 134 -4.31 13.60 34.66
N LEU A 135 -3.16 13.71 35.35
CA LEU A 135 -2.31 12.55 35.68
C LEU A 135 -3.05 11.43 36.43
N GLU A 136 -3.99 11.79 37.31
CA GLU A 136 -4.83 10.83 38.06
C GLU A 136 -6.06 10.32 37.26
N ALA A 137 -6.41 10.96 36.15
CA ALA A 137 -7.52 10.57 35.29
C ALA A 137 -7.10 9.54 34.21
N PHE A 138 -5.80 9.43 33.92
CA PHE A 138 -5.28 8.49 32.93
C PHE A 138 -5.43 7.04 33.38
N ARG A 139 -5.64 6.13 32.42
CA ARG A 139 -5.63 4.68 32.67
C ARG A 139 -4.24 4.27 33.19
N ALA A 140 -4.20 3.69 34.39
CA ALA A 140 -3.01 3.04 34.92
C ALA A 140 -2.53 1.90 34.01
N GLY A 141 -1.22 1.74 33.86
CA GLY A 141 -0.61 0.63 33.13
C GLY A 141 -0.13 -0.48 34.05
N ASP A 142 -0.20 -1.72 33.56
CA ASP A 142 0.40 -2.94 34.11
C ASP A 142 1.90 -3.11 33.71
N GLY A 143 2.47 -2.16 32.96
CA GLY A 143 3.84 -2.20 32.46
C GLY A 143 4.02 -2.85 31.09
N THR A 144 2.95 -3.37 30.47
CA THR A 144 2.98 -3.83 29.07
C THR A 144 2.67 -2.70 28.08
N PRO A 145 3.14 -2.77 26.82
CA PRO A 145 2.76 -1.81 25.76
C PRO A 145 1.26 -1.80 25.38
N LYS A 146 0.45 -2.66 26.00
CA LYS A 146 -1.01 -2.72 25.83
C LYS A 146 -1.75 -1.87 26.87
N SER A 147 -1.06 -1.28 27.86
CA SER A 147 -1.68 -0.60 28.99
C SER A 147 -1.00 0.72 29.38
N GLY A 148 -1.80 1.65 29.88
CA GLY A 148 -1.43 3.05 30.06
C GLY A 148 -2.29 3.98 29.21
N ALA A 149 -1.89 5.24 29.12
CA ALA A 149 -2.53 6.25 28.30
C ALA A 149 -1.53 6.93 27.35
N LYS A 150 -2.05 7.54 26.27
CA LYS A 150 -1.28 8.26 25.25
C LYS A 150 -1.61 9.75 25.23
N VAL A 151 -0.60 10.60 25.13
CA VAL A 151 -0.75 12.06 24.97
C VAL A 151 -0.17 12.48 23.63
N ILE A 152 -1.03 12.98 22.74
CA ILE A 152 -0.68 13.36 21.37
C ILE A 152 -0.63 14.89 21.27
N ASN A 153 0.57 15.46 21.15
CA ASN A 153 0.72 16.89 20.86
C ASN A 153 0.69 17.15 19.35
N ILE A 154 -0.17 18.05 18.88
CA ILE A 154 -0.20 18.42 17.46
C ILE A 154 0.89 19.43 17.15
N GLY A 155 1.92 18.97 16.43
CA GLY A 155 3.12 19.69 16.06
C GLY A 155 3.01 20.46 14.74
N CYS A 156 4.17 20.66 14.10
CA CYS A 156 4.32 21.39 12.84
C CYS A 156 5.68 21.05 12.20
N SER A 157 5.69 20.77 10.90
CA SER A 157 6.86 20.42 10.06
C SER A 157 8.06 21.37 10.14
N ALA A 158 7.86 22.55 10.73
CA ALA A 158 8.82 23.63 10.81
C ALA A 158 9.40 23.85 12.22
N MET A 159 9.01 23.07 13.24
CA MET A 159 9.39 23.28 14.66
C MET A 159 10.91 23.33 14.91
N SER A 160 11.72 22.66 14.09
CA SER A 160 13.19 22.62 14.20
C SER A 160 13.92 23.96 14.11
N SER A 161 13.25 25.06 13.70
CA SER A 161 13.80 26.43 13.77
C SER A 161 13.01 27.37 14.69
N GLY A 162 12.22 26.82 15.61
CA GLY A 162 11.71 27.56 16.76
C GLY A 162 12.82 27.91 17.76
N ARG A 163 12.44 28.51 18.89
CA ARG A 163 13.33 28.80 20.02
C ARG A 163 12.67 28.43 21.34
N LEU A 164 13.51 28.20 22.35
CA LEU A 164 13.10 27.92 23.74
C LEU A 164 13.39 29.11 24.67
N ASP A 165 13.57 30.32 24.12
CA ASP A 165 13.99 31.53 24.84
C ASP A 165 12.82 32.40 25.35
N TYR A 166 11.62 31.82 25.46
CA TYR A 166 10.39 32.51 25.89
C TYR A 166 10.50 33.09 27.32
N PHE A 167 10.93 32.26 28.28
CA PHE A 167 11.14 32.69 29.67
C PHE A 167 12.36 33.59 29.86
N ASP A 168 13.31 33.53 28.93
CA ASP A 168 14.53 34.35 28.94
C ASP A 168 14.32 35.73 28.25
N ARG A 169 13.11 36.00 27.72
CA ARG A 169 12.79 37.23 26.96
C ARG A 169 11.34 37.71 27.12
N ASP A 170 11.05 38.38 28.24
CA ASP A 170 9.87 39.27 28.37
C ASP A 170 8.55 38.62 27.89
N TYR A 171 8.36 37.34 28.23
CA TYR A 171 7.24 36.49 27.81
C TYR A 171 6.88 36.62 26.32
N GLY A 172 7.90 36.70 25.46
CA GLY A 172 7.75 36.83 24.01
C GLY A 172 7.44 38.24 23.48
N ARG A 173 7.11 39.24 24.31
CA ARG A 173 6.79 40.61 23.84
C ARG A 173 8.01 41.36 23.30
N ASN A 174 9.21 41.10 23.82
CA ASN A 174 10.45 41.80 23.43
C ASN A 174 10.29 43.34 23.47
N GLY A 175 9.60 43.87 24.49
CA GLY A 175 9.33 45.31 24.65
C GLY A 175 8.35 45.93 23.66
N ARG A 176 7.65 45.15 22.82
CA ARG A 176 6.66 45.66 21.86
C ARG A 176 5.31 45.94 22.51
N ARG A 177 4.65 47.01 22.04
CA ARG A 177 3.32 47.42 22.53
C ARG A 177 2.20 46.52 21.98
N PRO A 178 1.06 46.41 22.70
CA PRO A 178 -0.17 45.84 22.14
C PRO A 178 -0.55 46.50 20.81
N GLY A 179 -1.19 45.75 19.91
CA GLY A 179 -1.58 46.20 18.58
C GLY A 179 -0.44 46.23 17.54
N THR A 180 0.82 45.96 17.94
CA THR A 180 1.94 45.92 16.98
C THR A 180 1.76 44.74 16.00
N THR A 181 1.62 45.03 14.71
CA THR A 181 1.57 44.02 13.65
C THR A 181 2.93 43.35 13.45
N LEU A 182 2.95 42.03 13.34
CA LEU A 182 4.13 41.22 13.07
C LEU A 182 4.29 40.93 11.58
N SER A 183 5.52 40.92 11.09
CA SER A 183 5.81 40.37 9.76
C SER A 183 5.57 38.85 9.74
N ALA A 184 5.32 38.29 8.54
CA ALA A 184 5.11 36.86 8.39
C ALA A 184 6.29 36.02 8.91
N LYS A 185 7.53 36.56 8.90
CA LYS A 185 8.71 35.88 9.46
C LYS A 185 8.68 35.83 10.99
N GLU A 186 8.16 36.87 11.64
CA GLU A 186 8.06 36.96 13.10
C GLU A 186 6.88 36.16 13.64
N GLU A 187 5.71 36.20 12.97
CA GLU A 187 4.56 35.36 13.32
C GLU A 187 4.90 33.87 13.19
N ASN A 188 5.50 33.45 12.07
CA ASN A 188 5.94 32.06 11.90
C ASN A 188 6.98 31.67 12.96
N LEU A 189 7.87 32.57 13.39
CA LEU A 189 8.83 32.28 14.46
C LEU A 189 8.12 32.12 15.82
N ARG A 190 7.23 33.05 16.20
CA ARG A 190 6.40 32.98 17.42
C ARG A 190 5.61 31.67 17.48
N PHE A 191 4.96 31.30 16.37
CA PHE A 191 4.20 30.06 16.25
C PHE A 191 5.10 28.81 16.39
N ARG A 192 6.19 28.73 15.61
CA ARG A 192 7.15 27.60 15.63
C ARG A 192 7.81 27.43 16.99
N SER A 193 8.17 28.52 17.67
CA SER A 193 8.68 28.50 19.05
C SER A 193 7.63 27.97 20.02
N SER A 194 6.38 28.44 19.96
CA SER A 194 5.32 27.98 20.88
C SER A 194 5.08 26.46 20.78
N LYS A 195 5.09 25.90 19.55
CA LYS A 195 4.96 24.46 19.33
C LYS A 195 6.22 23.68 19.71
N LEU A 196 7.43 24.19 19.40
CA LEU A 196 8.69 23.58 19.85
C LEU A 196 8.75 23.48 21.39
N MET A 197 8.37 24.55 22.10
CA MET A 197 8.33 24.59 23.56
C MET A 197 7.37 23.56 24.13
N ALA A 198 6.16 23.45 23.55
CA ALA A 198 5.16 22.47 23.95
C ALA A 198 5.67 21.02 23.85
N SER A 199 6.22 20.64 22.70
CA SER A 199 6.77 19.29 22.53
C SER A 199 7.95 19.02 23.43
N VAL A 200 8.94 19.93 23.51
CA VAL A 200 10.14 19.71 24.35
C VAL A 200 9.77 19.56 25.83
N ALA A 201 8.84 20.37 26.34
CA ALA A 201 8.34 20.25 27.71
C ALA A 201 7.57 18.93 27.94
N LEU A 202 6.73 18.50 27.00
CA LEU A 202 5.97 17.26 27.09
C LEU A 202 6.87 16.00 27.02
N TYR A 203 7.93 15.99 26.20
CA TYR A 203 8.95 14.93 26.26
C TYR A 203 9.75 14.98 27.57
N ALA A 204 10.06 16.16 28.11
CA ALA A 204 10.73 16.29 29.41
C ALA A 204 9.87 15.71 30.55
N LEU A 205 8.55 15.96 30.52
CA LEU A 205 7.59 15.35 31.44
C LEU A 205 7.54 13.82 31.27
N ARG A 206 7.52 13.29 30.05
CA ARG A 206 7.62 11.84 29.76
C ARG A 206 8.85 11.23 30.42
N ARG A 207 10.03 11.82 30.21
CA ARG A 207 11.31 11.39 30.83
C ARG A 207 11.23 11.39 32.35
N SER A 208 10.64 12.44 32.95
CA SER A 208 10.47 12.54 34.40
C SER A 208 9.50 11.50 34.96
N LEU A 209 8.36 11.27 34.31
CA LEU A 209 7.36 10.28 34.75
C LEU A 209 7.93 8.86 34.69
N ILE A 210 8.60 8.49 33.59
CA ILE A 210 9.30 7.21 33.44
C ILE A 210 10.36 7.03 34.54
N TRP A 211 11.17 8.06 34.83
CA TRP A 211 12.20 8.00 35.87
C TRP A 211 11.61 7.82 37.28
N THR A 212 10.42 8.37 37.54
CA THR A 212 9.72 8.21 38.84
C THR A 212 8.89 6.93 38.94
N GLY A 213 8.72 6.15 37.86
CA GLY A 213 8.05 4.85 37.85
C GLY A 213 6.53 4.84 38.11
N ASN A 214 5.90 5.99 38.35
CA ASN A 214 4.56 6.04 38.94
C ASN A 214 3.39 5.99 37.95
N ILE A 215 3.57 6.35 36.67
CA ILE A 215 2.47 6.43 35.68
C ILE A 215 2.93 5.94 34.30
N SER A 216 2.20 4.98 33.73
CA SER A 216 2.37 4.54 32.33
C SER A 216 1.71 5.54 31.37
N LEU A 217 2.41 6.65 31.11
CA LEU A 217 1.97 7.72 30.22
C LEU A 217 2.96 7.89 29.06
N ASP A 218 2.56 7.45 27.87
CA ASP A 218 3.35 7.67 26.67
C ASP A 218 2.98 9.01 26.01
N ILE A 219 3.98 9.76 25.55
CA ILE A 219 3.82 11.14 25.08
C ILE A 219 4.65 11.35 23.83
N PHE A 220 4.01 11.81 22.75
CA PHE A 220 4.65 12.04 21.47
C PHE A 220 4.00 13.19 20.70
N THR A 221 4.73 13.69 19.71
CA THR A 221 4.26 14.76 18.82
C THR A 221 3.88 14.17 17.47
N LEU A 222 2.77 14.65 16.89
CA LEU A 222 2.39 14.35 15.51
C LEU A 222 2.26 15.64 14.71
N ASP A 223 3.04 15.77 13.65
CA ASP A 223 2.96 16.85 12.67
C ASP A 223 1.90 16.52 11.59
N PRO A 224 0.84 17.33 11.44
CA PRO A 224 -0.18 17.14 10.41
C PRO A 224 0.27 17.64 9.02
N GLY A 225 1.50 18.16 8.90
CA GLY A 225 2.00 18.81 7.70
C GLY A 225 1.29 20.14 7.41
N GLY A 226 1.47 20.65 6.20
CA GLY A 226 0.72 21.82 5.74
C GLY A 226 -0.73 21.46 5.45
N MET A 227 -1.69 21.96 6.25
CA MET A 227 -3.12 21.69 6.04
C MET A 227 -3.80 22.75 5.15
N THR A 228 -4.85 22.32 4.43
CA THR A 228 -5.78 23.16 3.67
C THR A 228 -7.20 23.10 4.24
N GLY A 229 -7.92 24.22 4.09
CA GLY A 229 -9.28 24.44 4.59
C GLY A 229 -9.48 25.91 5.01
N GLN A 230 -10.72 26.31 5.24
CA GLN A 230 -10.98 27.53 6.01
C GLN A 230 -10.61 27.25 7.48
N SER A 231 -9.87 28.17 8.09
CA SER A 231 -9.44 28.05 9.49
C SER A 231 -9.48 29.42 10.15
N THR A 232 -10.08 29.46 11.34
CA THR A 232 -10.15 30.64 12.22
C THR A 232 -8.78 31.25 12.53
N LEU A 233 -7.71 30.44 12.48
CA LEU A 233 -6.30 30.83 12.65
C LEU A 233 -5.80 31.97 11.73
N ARG A 234 -6.53 32.33 10.66
CA ARG A 234 -6.05 33.32 9.66
C ARG A 234 -7.02 34.47 9.37
N THR A 235 -8.11 34.60 10.11
CA THR A 235 -9.11 35.69 9.95
C THR A 235 -8.52 37.08 10.16
N LYS A 236 -7.53 37.22 11.05
CA LYS A 236 -6.78 38.46 11.32
C LYS A 236 -5.50 38.65 10.46
N ALA A 237 -5.20 37.76 9.50
CA ALA A 237 -3.96 37.85 8.71
C ALA A 237 -3.96 39.05 7.72
N PRO A 238 -2.79 39.61 7.34
CA PRO A 238 -2.71 40.65 6.30
C PRO A 238 -3.26 40.17 4.95
N MET A 239 -3.87 41.05 4.15
CA MET A 239 -4.49 40.69 2.87
C MET A 239 -3.51 40.01 1.89
N SER A 240 -2.26 40.45 1.85
CA SER A 240 -1.20 39.81 1.04
C SER A 240 -0.96 38.35 1.42
N VAL A 241 -1.07 37.99 2.72
CA VAL A 241 -0.94 36.61 3.20
C VAL A 241 -2.18 35.78 2.86
N ARG A 242 -3.38 36.37 2.91
CA ARG A 242 -4.63 35.71 2.47
C ARG A 242 -4.58 35.37 0.98
N VAL A 243 -4.26 36.36 0.15
CA VAL A 243 -4.16 36.21 -1.32
C VAL A 243 -3.06 35.21 -1.70
N ALA A 244 -1.87 35.29 -1.08
CA ALA A 244 -0.79 34.33 -1.32
C ALA A 244 -1.12 32.88 -0.87
N HIS A 245 -2.08 32.69 0.02
CA HIS A 245 -2.61 31.36 0.35
C HIS A 245 -3.63 30.89 -0.69
N GLN A 246 -4.51 31.79 -1.14
CA GLN A 246 -5.56 31.52 -2.11
C GLN A 246 -5.02 31.18 -3.51
N THR A 247 -3.91 31.81 -3.92
CA THR A 247 -3.18 31.43 -5.15
C THR A 247 -2.42 30.11 -5.00
N ARG A 248 -1.87 29.82 -3.81
CA ARG A 248 -1.21 28.53 -3.53
C ARG A 248 -2.15 27.33 -3.57
N SER A 249 -3.43 27.48 -3.24
CA SER A 249 -4.43 26.43 -3.43
C SER A 249 -4.64 26.04 -4.91
N GLY A 250 -4.38 26.93 -5.87
CA GLY A 250 -4.38 26.60 -7.30
C GLY A 250 -3.14 25.79 -7.73
N LEU A 251 -1.99 26.03 -7.10
CA LEU A 251 -0.72 25.31 -7.35
C LEU A 251 -0.63 23.97 -6.60
N ARG A 252 -1.75 23.45 -6.10
CA ARG A 252 -1.80 22.27 -5.21
C ARG A 252 -1.22 20.98 -5.82
N PRO A 253 -1.47 20.62 -7.10
CA PRO A 253 -0.88 19.42 -7.71
C PRO A 253 0.65 19.48 -7.75
N PHE A 254 1.21 20.60 -8.23
CA PHE A 254 2.66 20.80 -8.35
C PHE A 254 3.36 20.80 -6.98
N LEU A 255 2.79 21.46 -5.97
CA LEU A 255 3.40 21.52 -4.64
C LEU A 255 3.30 20.18 -3.88
N ARG A 256 2.28 19.36 -4.17
CA ARG A 256 2.17 17.99 -3.61
C ARG A 256 3.15 17.02 -4.27
N MET A 257 3.45 17.20 -5.56
CA MET A 257 4.48 16.43 -6.29
C MET A 257 5.89 16.65 -5.71
N VAL A 258 6.19 17.84 -5.17
CA VAL A 258 7.48 18.17 -4.54
C VAL A 258 7.56 17.73 -3.07
N SER A 259 6.44 17.64 -2.35
CA SER A 259 6.42 17.11 -0.98
C SER A 259 5.06 16.53 -0.58
N ARG A 260 5.05 15.26 -0.14
CA ARG A 260 3.85 14.55 0.34
C ARG A 260 3.21 15.18 1.59
N SER A 261 3.94 15.98 2.37
CA SER A 261 3.40 16.65 3.57
C SER A 261 2.80 18.05 3.29
N SER A 262 2.71 18.44 2.01
CA SER A 262 2.18 19.74 1.58
C SER A 262 0.70 19.70 1.16
N MET A 263 -0.11 20.54 1.81
CA MET A 263 -1.52 20.85 1.47
C MET A 263 -2.50 19.67 1.59
N ASN A 264 -2.42 18.99 2.73
CA ASN A 264 -3.33 17.94 3.19
C ASN A 264 -4.74 18.49 3.48
N LYS A 265 -5.81 17.76 3.11
CA LYS A 265 -7.12 17.93 3.76
C LYS A 265 -7.00 17.45 5.22
N ALA A 266 -7.64 18.13 6.17
CA ALA A 266 -7.53 17.80 7.61
C ALA A 266 -7.93 16.34 8.00
N ARG A 267 -8.71 15.65 7.15
CA ARG A 267 -9.07 14.22 7.34
C ARG A 267 -7.86 13.28 7.28
N GLY A 268 -6.85 13.55 6.44
CA GLY A 268 -5.65 12.72 6.34
C GLY A 268 -4.86 12.67 7.66
N PRO A 269 -4.43 13.83 8.19
CA PRO A 269 -3.83 13.91 9.52
C PRO A 269 -4.72 13.34 10.63
N ALA A 270 -6.03 13.60 10.59
CA ALA A 270 -6.97 13.04 11.56
C ALA A 270 -6.99 11.50 11.56
N LYS A 271 -6.96 10.85 10.38
CA LYS A 271 -6.88 9.39 10.27
C LYS A 271 -5.55 8.84 10.80
N ALA A 272 -4.44 9.55 10.62
CA ALA A 272 -3.15 9.19 11.22
C ALA A 272 -3.20 9.30 12.76
N ILE A 273 -3.67 10.43 13.29
CA ILE A 273 -3.85 10.67 14.74
C ILE A 273 -4.76 9.60 15.36
N ALA A 274 -5.91 9.32 14.75
CA ALA A 274 -6.85 8.31 15.20
C ALA A 274 -6.32 6.86 15.07
N ARG A 275 -5.29 6.61 14.24
CA ARG A 275 -4.57 5.32 14.22
C ARG A 275 -3.59 5.25 15.38
N VAL A 276 -2.79 6.30 15.59
CA VAL A 276 -1.74 6.34 16.63
C VAL A 276 -2.34 6.34 18.05
N ALA A 277 -3.50 6.98 18.25
CA ALA A 277 -4.24 6.97 19.52
C ALA A 277 -4.61 5.57 20.03
N PHE A 278 -4.82 4.61 19.12
CA PHE A 278 -5.15 3.22 19.43
C PHE A 278 -4.11 2.22 18.91
N HIS A 279 -2.89 2.68 18.65
CA HIS A 279 -1.79 1.80 18.23
C HIS A 279 -1.22 1.06 19.44
N ILE A 280 -1.04 -0.26 19.31
CA ILE A 280 -0.34 -1.10 20.29
C ILE A 280 1.10 -1.22 19.84
N ASP A 281 2.02 -0.64 20.60
CA ASP A 281 3.43 -0.66 20.26
C ASP A 281 4.10 -1.99 20.64
N THR A 282 5.21 -2.31 20.00
CA THR A 282 6.04 -3.46 20.41
C THR A 282 6.92 -3.07 21.60
N VAL A 283 7.28 -4.06 22.44
CA VAL A 283 8.09 -3.83 23.66
C VAL A 283 9.40 -3.07 23.38
N GLY A 284 10.04 -3.33 22.25
CA GLY A 284 11.27 -2.65 21.80
C GLY A 284 11.06 -1.28 21.13
N ASN A 285 9.81 -0.88 20.84
CA ASN A 285 9.49 0.48 20.38
C ASN A 285 9.00 1.36 21.54
N TRP A 286 8.19 0.84 22.46
CA TRP A 286 7.60 1.56 23.60
C TRP A 286 8.56 2.50 24.35
N GLN A 287 9.83 2.11 24.53
CA GLN A 287 10.82 2.94 25.22
C GLN A 287 11.27 4.19 24.42
N LYS A 288 11.13 4.20 23.10
CA LYS A 288 11.59 5.27 22.21
C LYS A 288 10.73 6.53 22.36
N GLU A 289 11.33 7.69 22.06
CA GLU A 289 10.57 8.93 21.95
C GLU A 289 10.10 9.08 20.50
N HIS A 290 8.83 8.82 20.24
CA HIS A 290 8.24 8.88 18.90
C HIS A 290 7.92 10.32 18.48
N TYR A 291 8.10 10.63 17.19
CA TYR A 291 7.65 11.85 16.53
C TYR A 291 7.11 11.48 15.15
N PHE A 292 5.82 11.68 14.94
CA PHE A 292 5.15 11.30 13.69
C PHE A 292 5.06 12.49 12.73
N ILE A 293 5.28 12.24 11.43
CA ILE A 293 4.90 13.17 10.35
C ILE A 293 3.88 12.43 9.49
N LEU A 294 2.60 12.79 9.62
CA LEU A 294 1.48 11.99 9.11
C LEU A 294 1.58 10.53 9.58
N ASP A 295 1.76 9.60 8.64
CA ASP A 295 1.86 8.15 8.86
C ASP A 295 3.30 7.66 9.10
N SER A 296 4.31 8.53 9.00
CA SER A 296 5.72 8.18 9.13
C SER A 296 6.24 8.43 10.55
N ASP A 297 6.82 7.40 11.15
CA ASP A 297 7.44 7.44 12.48
C ASP A 297 8.93 7.85 12.41
N TYR A 298 9.37 8.67 13.36
CA TYR A 298 10.75 9.14 13.52
C TYR A 298 11.10 9.20 15.01
N GLU A 299 12.39 9.01 15.34
CA GLU A 299 12.89 9.33 16.67
C GLU A 299 12.80 10.84 16.92
N ALA A 300 12.21 11.28 18.03
CA ALA A 300 11.98 12.69 18.32
C ALA A 300 13.27 13.51 18.37
N ALA A 301 14.37 12.94 18.88
CA ALA A 301 15.69 13.56 18.87
C ALA A 301 16.33 13.70 17.48
N SER A 302 15.79 13.04 16.44
CA SER A 302 16.19 13.25 15.04
C SER A 302 15.56 14.52 14.44
N VAL A 303 14.32 14.85 14.83
CA VAL A 303 13.55 16.00 14.32
C VAL A 303 13.72 17.24 15.20
N LEU A 304 13.62 17.07 16.52
CA LEU A 304 13.71 18.14 17.53
C LEU A 304 15.10 18.11 18.17
N LEU A 305 16.09 18.72 17.51
CA LEU A 305 17.49 18.74 17.95
C LEU A 305 17.69 19.22 19.40
N SER A 306 16.79 20.06 19.92
CA SER A 306 16.78 20.51 21.32
C SER A 306 16.66 19.37 22.34
N LEU A 307 16.05 18.22 21.99
CA LEU A 307 15.91 17.07 22.89
C LEU A 307 17.23 16.37 23.23
N ARG A 308 18.30 16.66 22.47
CA ARG A 308 19.67 16.20 22.70
C ARG A 308 20.40 16.99 23.80
N ASP A 309 19.88 18.17 24.15
CA ASP A 309 20.47 19.10 25.10
C ASP A 309 19.79 18.95 26.46
N GLY A 310 20.21 17.94 27.23
CA GLY A 310 19.57 17.56 28.49
C GLY A 310 19.49 18.71 29.51
N GLU A 311 20.47 19.63 29.52
CA GLU A 311 20.47 20.81 30.38
C GLU A 311 19.34 21.78 29.99
N LYS A 312 19.19 22.12 28.70
CA LYS A 312 18.09 22.99 28.24
C LYS A 312 16.72 22.34 28.41
N VAL A 313 16.61 21.03 28.17
CA VAL A 313 15.37 20.27 28.39
C VAL A 313 14.95 20.33 29.87
N ASN A 314 15.90 20.08 30.79
CA ASN A 314 15.63 20.12 32.23
C ASN A 314 15.36 21.55 32.74
N LYS A 315 16.09 22.57 32.24
CA LYS A 315 15.80 23.99 32.53
C LYS A 315 14.36 24.34 32.16
N LEU A 316 13.92 23.99 30.95
CA LEU A 316 12.57 24.27 30.47
C LEU A 316 11.50 23.57 31.34
N LEU A 317 11.72 22.30 31.68
CA LEU A 317 10.82 21.55 32.55
C LEU A 317 10.67 22.23 33.92
N ILE A 318 11.78 22.60 34.56
CA ILE A 318 11.78 23.29 35.85
C ILE A 318 11.04 24.63 35.75
N GLN A 319 11.31 25.44 34.71
CA GLN A 319 10.62 26.72 34.51
C GLN A 319 9.10 26.53 34.34
N MET A 320 8.65 25.52 33.58
CA MET A 320 7.21 25.27 33.39
C MET A 320 6.53 24.69 34.63
N MET A 321 7.20 23.81 35.38
CA MET A 321 6.71 23.32 36.68
C MET A 321 6.58 24.45 37.69
N GLN A 322 7.57 25.35 37.78
CA GLN A 322 7.56 26.49 38.71
C GLN A 322 6.40 27.45 38.43
N MET A 323 6.04 27.72 37.17
CA MET A 323 4.87 28.55 36.87
C MET A 323 3.57 27.89 37.29
N ILE A 324 3.40 26.58 37.02
CA ILE A 324 2.23 25.83 37.48
C ILE A 324 2.11 25.87 39.01
N GLU A 325 3.23 25.69 39.72
CA GLU A 325 3.27 25.74 41.19
C GLU A 325 2.90 27.12 41.76
N VAL A 326 3.30 28.21 41.08
CA VAL A 326 2.95 29.59 41.47
C VAL A 326 1.47 29.90 41.19
N GLU A 327 0.91 29.45 40.07
CA GLU A 327 -0.48 29.70 39.71
C GLU A 327 -1.45 28.86 40.55
N THR A 328 -1.19 27.57 40.73
CA THR A 328 -2.01 26.70 41.59
C THR A 328 -2.05 27.19 43.04
N LYS A 329 -0.92 27.62 43.61
CA LYS A 329 -0.87 28.22 44.96
C LYS A 329 -1.59 29.58 45.06
N GLN A 330 -1.82 30.28 43.95
CA GLN A 330 -2.65 31.49 43.93
C GLN A 330 -4.16 31.20 43.80
N MET A 331 -4.58 29.97 43.49
CA MET A 331 -6.00 29.61 43.46
C MET A 331 -6.58 29.41 44.86
N ASP A 332 -5.75 28.98 45.83
CA ASP A 332 -6.14 28.74 47.23
C ASP A 332 -6.05 29.98 48.14
N SER A 333 -6.01 31.21 47.60
CA SER A 333 -5.94 32.44 48.41
C SER A 333 -6.54 33.68 47.72
N PRO A 334 -7.25 34.56 48.45
CA PRO A 334 -7.73 35.83 47.91
C PRO A 334 -6.56 36.79 47.64
N ALA A 335 -6.52 37.37 46.44
CA ALA A 335 -5.33 38.04 45.90
C ALA A 335 -5.10 39.48 46.40
N PRO A 336 -3.84 39.86 46.67
CA PRO A 336 -3.35 41.24 46.63
C PRO A 336 -2.49 41.51 45.38
N LEU A 337 -2.43 42.78 44.94
CA LEU A 337 -1.68 43.19 43.73
C LEU A 337 -0.15 43.12 43.94
N ARG A 338 0.60 42.76 42.88
CA ARG A 338 2.06 42.92 42.82
C ARG A 338 2.47 44.23 42.10
N PRO A 339 3.50 44.94 42.58
CA PRO A 339 4.03 46.14 41.92
C PRO A 339 4.98 45.79 40.75
N GLN A 340 5.18 46.76 39.86
CA GLN A 340 6.10 46.66 38.72
C GLN A 340 7.57 46.77 39.16
N LEU A 341 8.47 46.07 38.46
CA LEU A 341 9.93 46.13 38.66
C LEU A 341 10.64 46.50 37.35
N THR A 342 11.48 47.53 37.40
CA THR A 342 12.32 48.00 36.29
C THR A 342 13.71 47.34 36.32
N PRO A 343 14.32 47.01 35.16
CA PRO A 343 15.64 46.38 35.12
C PRO A 343 16.76 47.39 35.46
N ALA A 344 17.67 46.98 36.35
CA ALA A 344 18.87 47.75 36.68
C ALA A 344 20.06 47.35 35.78
N VAL A 345 20.88 48.33 35.39
CA VAL A 345 22.11 48.12 34.61
C VAL A 345 23.30 47.98 35.55
N MET A 346 24.18 46.99 35.33
CA MET A 346 25.49 46.97 35.97
C MET A 346 26.58 46.39 35.06
N ASN A 347 27.54 47.24 34.67
CA ASN A 347 28.83 46.87 34.11
C ASN A 347 29.88 46.79 35.22
N ARG A 348 30.79 45.80 35.18
CA ARG A 348 32.22 46.03 35.49
C ARG A 348 33.15 44.89 35.08
N HIS A 349 34.35 45.26 34.64
CA HIS A 349 35.53 44.39 34.48
C HIS A 349 36.40 44.41 35.75
N VAL A 350 37.30 43.42 35.88
CA VAL A 350 38.70 43.43 36.42
C VAL A 350 39.09 41.95 36.72
N LEU A 351 40.15 41.29 36.17
CA LEU A 351 41.63 41.44 36.31
C LEU A 351 42.12 41.12 37.75
N GLU A 352 43.18 40.36 38.11
CA GLU A 352 44.43 39.77 37.54
C GLU A 352 44.81 38.46 38.34
N LYS A 353 45.87 37.63 38.20
CA LYS A 353 47.00 37.30 37.25
C LYS A 353 47.67 35.96 37.71
N GLY A 354 48.51 35.31 36.89
CA GLY A 354 49.48 34.25 37.31
C GLY A 354 49.41 32.95 36.47
N HIS A 355 50.26 32.67 35.46
CA HIS A 355 51.72 32.37 35.43
C HIS A 355 52.09 31.02 36.11
N SER A 356 52.90 30.10 35.56
CA SER A 356 53.78 30.06 34.35
C SER A 356 53.72 28.65 33.68
N ALA A 357 54.44 28.23 32.61
CA ALA A 357 55.72 28.65 31.99
C ALA A 357 55.81 28.37 30.44
N TYR A 358 57.01 28.51 29.86
CA TYR A 358 57.36 28.67 28.42
C TYR A 358 58.64 27.86 28.05
N PRO A 359 59.22 27.91 26.82
CA PRO A 359 58.74 28.32 25.47
C PRO A 359 58.84 27.10 24.48
N ARG A 360 59.04 27.07 23.15
CA ARG A 360 59.37 27.97 21.98
C ARG A 360 58.63 27.40 20.72
N GLY A 361 58.56 28.02 19.53
CA GLY A 361 58.99 29.34 19.03
C GLY A 361 58.83 29.45 17.49
N SER A 362 58.93 30.69 16.95
CA SER A 362 58.95 31.11 15.53
C SER A 362 57.83 30.62 14.57
N ALA A 363 57.05 31.57 14.06
CA ALA A 363 56.17 31.38 12.89
C ALA A 363 56.91 31.71 11.57
N PHE A 364 56.41 31.19 10.43
CA PHE A 364 56.79 31.66 9.10
C PHE A 364 55.57 31.74 8.15
N SER A 365 55.66 32.66 7.19
CA SER A 365 54.59 33.00 6.25
C SER A 365 54.58 32.11 5.00
N ILE A 366 53.38 31.84 4.49
CA ILE A 366 53.20 31.17 3.19
C ILE A 366 53.31 32.21 2.07
N SER A 367 54.22 32.00 1.13
CA SER A 367 54.21 32.69 -0.17
C SER A 367 54.31 31.67 -1.32
N PRO A 368 53.48 31.78 -2.37
CA PRO A 368 53.42 30.76 -3.41
C PRO A 368 54.50 31.00 -4.47
N ASN A 369 55.56 30.18 -4.47
CA ASN A 369 56.55 30.19 -5.55
C ASN A 369 56.76 28.80 -6.18
N ARG A 370 56.94 28.81 -7.50
CA ARG A 370 56.78 27.64 -8.38
C ARG A 370 57.98 26.68 -8.31
N PHE A 371 57.77 25.48 -7.77
CA PHE A 371 58.75 24.39 -7.83
C PHE A 371 58.65 23.62 -9.16
N GLN A 372 59.79 23.36 -9.82
CA GLN A 372 59.89 22.50 -11.01
C GLN A 372 60.90 21.37 -10.76
N PRO A 373 60.48 20.10 -10.69
CA PRO A 373 61.41 18.97 -10.57
C PRO A 373 62.11 18.66 -11.90
N ARG A 374 63.44 18.57 -11.90
CA ARG A 374 64.24 18.11 -13.05
C ARG A 374 64.12 16.59 -13.19
N SER A 375 63.71 16.11 -14.38
CA SER A 375 63.62 14.67 -14.68
C SER A 375 64.98 14.02 -14.97
N PRO A 376 65.30 12.82 -14.45
CA PRO A 376 66.58 12.16 -14.69
C PRO A 376 66.68 11.56 -16.11
N PRO A 377 67.89 11.54 -16.73
CA PRO A 377 68.07 11.15 -18.14
C PRO A 377 67.82 9.66 -18.44
N ALA A 378 67.80 8.79 -17.43
CA ALA A 378 67.61 7.34 -17.60
C ALA A 378 66.25 6.98 -18.25
N LEU A 379 65.17 7.67 -17.87
CA LEU A 379 63.83 7.41 -18.40
C LEU A 379 63.73 7.71 -19.90
N ARG A 380 64.47 8.70 -20.40
CA ARG A 380 64.47 9.08 -21.82
C ARG A 380 65.06 7.98 -22.70
N ARG A 381 66.16 7.34 -22.25
CA ARG A 381 66.75 6.17 -22.93
C ARG A 381 65.82 4.96 -22.93
N ARG A 382 65.16 4.66 -21.80
CA ARG A 382 64.20 3.53 -21.70
C ARG A 382 63.01 3.72 -22.64
N ARG A 383 62.49 4.95 -22.77
CA ARG A 383 61.39 5.29 -23.70
C ARG A 383 61.80 5.17 -25.17
N GLN A 384 63.00 5.60 -25.53
CA GLN A 384 63.55 5.43 -26.89
C GLN A 384 63.78 3.95 -27.26
N LEU A 385 64.23 3.11 -26.31
CA LEU A 385 64.34 1.67 -26.53
C LEU A 385 62.97 1.04 -26.81
N PHE A 386 61.96 1.39 -26.00
CA PHE A 386 60.58 0.91 -26.21
C PHE A 386 60.02 1.32 -27.57
N GLN A 387 60.22 2.58 -27.98
CA GLN A 387 59.79 3.07 -29.30
C GLN A 387 60.44 2.29 -30.46
N ARG A 388 61.74 1.94 -30.34
CA ARG A 388 62.43 1.11 -31.35
C ARG A 388 61.90 -0.33 -31.40
N LEU A 389 61.60 -0.93 -30.24
CA LEU A 389 61.01 -2.27 -30.17
C LEU A 389 59.60 -2.31 -30.76
N CYS A 390 58.76 -1.31 -30.49
CA CYS A 390 57.44 -1.18 -31.11
C CYS A 390 57.53 -0.99 -32.64
N LEU A 391 58.49 -0.22 -33.13
CA LEU A 391 58.73 -0.05 -34.58
C LEU A 391 59.16 -1.36 -35.25
N LEU A 392 60.11 -2.09 -34.66
CA LEU A 392 60.54 -3.41 -35.14
C LEU A 392 59.38 -4.43 -35.11
N GLY A 393 58.59 -4.45 -34.04
CA GLY A 393 57.39 -5.30 -33.95
C GLY A 393 56.35 -4.97 -35.01
N GLY A 394 56.07 -3.69 -35.25
CA GLY A 394 55.14 -3.25 -36.30
C GLY A 394 55.60 -3.60 -37.71
N VAL A 395 56.88 -3.39 -38.04
CA VAL A 395 57.46 -3.79 -39.34
C VAL A 395 57.42 -5.31 -39.51
N SER A 396 57.75 -6.07 -38.46
CA SER A 396 57.68 -7.54 -38.48
C SER A 396 56.24 -8.05 -38.69
N LEU A 397 55.24 -7.44 -38.03
CA LEU A 397 53.83 -7.76 -38.22
C LEU A 397 53.36 -7.49 -39.66
N VAL A 398 53.76 -6.37 -40.26
CA VAL A 398 53.45 -6.05 -41.66
C VAL A 398 54.11 -7.06 -42.62
N LEU A 399 55.38 -7.41 -42.40
CA LEU A 399 56.08 -8.45 -43.18
C LEU A 399 55.41 -9.82 -43.05
N PHE A 400 55.00 -10.20 -41.84
CA PHE A 400 54.29 -11.45 -41.59
C PHE A 400 52.93 -11.49 -42.30
N LEU A 401 52.13 -10.42 -42.21
CA LEU A 401 50.86 -10.29 -42.93
C LEU A 401 51.05 -10.28 -44.45
N LEU A 402 52.16 -9.74 -44.97
CA LEU A 402 52.50 -9.83 -46.39
C LEU A 402 52.77 -11.28 -46.80
N ILE A 403 53.56 -12.03 -46.03
CA ILE A 403 53.99 -13.40 -46.34
C ILE A 403 52.85 -14.44 -46.18
N PHE A 404 51.91 -14.25 -45.25
CA PHE A 404 50.83 -15.21 -44.97
C PHE A 404 49.42 -14.61 -45.26
N PRO A 405 48.93 -14.68 -46.52
CA PRO A 405 47.63 -14.09 -46.90
C PRO A 405 46.43 -14.59 -46.12
N SER A 406 46.42 -15.88 -45.73
CA SER A 406 45.31 -16.50 -44.99
C SER A 406 45.12 -15.91 -43.58
N TRP A 407 46.19 -15.43 -42.92
CA TRP A 407 46.09 -14.82 -41.60
C TRP A 407 45.54 -13.38 -41.64
N ARG A 408 45.53 -12.74 -42.82
CA ARG A 408 44.92 -11.40 -42.99
C ARG A 408 43.44 -11.38 -42.64
N ALA A 409 42.71 -12.45 -42.99
CA ALA A 409 41.28 -12.56 -42.72
C ALA A 409 40.93 -12.60 -41.22
N ALA A 410 41.80 -13.17 -40.38
CA ALA A 410 41.60 -13.22 -38.93
C ALA A 410 42.06 -11.95 -38.20
N ILE A 411 43.08 -11.26 -38.73
CA ILE A 411 43.78 -10.17 -38.03
C ILE A 411 43.31 -8.77 -38.47
N LEU A 412 42.90 -8.58 -39.73
CA LEU A 412 42.43 -7.27 -40.19
C LEU A 412 41.11 -6.82 -39.55
N PRO A 413 40.07 -7.66 -39.34
CA PRO A 413 38.82 -7.21 -38.74
C PRO A 413 38.99 -6.67 -37.31
N THR A 414 39.86 -7.29 -36.51
CA THR A 414 40.09 -6.94 -35.10
C THR A 414 40.95 -5.68 -34.92
N ILE A 415 41.79 -5.34 -35.90
CA ILE A 415 42.63 -4.12 -35.88
C ILE A 415 41.94 -2.92 -36.54
N SER A 416 41.06 -3.12 -37.52
CA SER A 416 40.49 -2.04 -38.36
C SER A 416 39.15 -1.45 -37.90
N LEU A 417 38.51 -2.02 -36.86
CA LEU A 417 37.18 -1.59 -36.38
C LEU A 417 36.11 -1.52 -37.50
N GLY A 418 36.24 -2.36 -38.54
CA GLY A 418 35.28 -2.46 -39.65
C GLY A 418 35.28 -1.30 -40.65
N LEU A 419 36.23 -0.35 -40.58
CA LEU A 419 36.18 0.91 -41.32
C LEU A 419 36.46 0.85 -42.84
N LEU A 420 36.74 -0.34 -43.41
CA LEU A 420 37.06 -0.50 -44.84
C LEU A 420 36.37 -1.74 -45.44
N SER A 421 35.08 -1.56 -45.78
CA SER A 421 34.30 -2.46 -46.63
C SER A 421 33.62 -1.67 -47.76
N TYR A 422 33.36 -2.35 -48.88
CA TYR A 422 32.91 -1.74 -50.15
C TYR A 422 31.43 -1.29 -50.10
N PRO A 423 31.02 -0.22 -50.82
CA PRO A 423 29.65 0.31 -50.73
C PRO A 423 28.64 -0.54 -51.53
N GLY A 424 28.11 -1.57 -50.89
CA GLY A 424 26.96 -2.38 -51.33
C GLY A 424 26.58 -3.37 -50.24
N ASP A 425 25.31 -3.40 -49.85
CA ASP A 425 24.73 -4.28 -48.80
C ASP A 425 25.50 -4.35 -47.47
N LEU A 426 25.89 -3.19 -46.93
CA LEU A 426 26.34 -3.07 -45.55
C LEU A 426 25.18 -2.69 -44.62
N HIS A 427 24.21 -3.59 -44.50
CA HIS A 427 23.16 -3.52 -43.48
C HIS A 427 23.83 -3.71 -42.12
N LEU A 428 24.04 -2.61 -41.38
CA LEU A 428 24.61 -2.64 -40.04
C LEU A 428 23.70 -3.48 -39.13
N GLN A 429 24.16 -4.66 -38.69
CA GLN A 429 23.36 -5.61 -37.88
C GLN A 429 22.84 -5.02 -36.55
N THR A 430 23.38 -3.88 -36.12
CA THR A 430 22.97 -3.10 -34.94
C THR A 430 21.90 -2.04 -35.22
N VAL A 431 21.62 -1.70 -36.49
CA VAL A 431 20.61 -0.72 -36.89
C VAL A 431 19.37 -1.46 -37.37
N ARG A 432 18.25 -1.25 -36.69
CA ARG A 432 16.93 -1.78 -37.09
C ARG A 432 15.97 -0.62 -37.33
N TYR A 433 15.37 -0.58 -38.51
CA TYR A 433 14.28 0.34 -38.83
C TYR A 433 12.93 -0.33 -38.52
N TYR A 434 11.96 0.46 -38.06
CA TYR A 434 10.60 0.01 -37.76
C TYR A 434 9.64 1.15 -38.09
N ASP A 435 8.66 0.92 -38.97
CA ASP A 435 7.56 1.87 -39.18
C ASP A 435 6.37 1.47 -38.29
N LEU A 436 5.99 2.35 -37.37
CA LEU A 436 4.87 2.09 -36.45
C LEU A 436 3.48 2.29 -37.09
N SER A 437 3.42 2.75 -38.34
CA SER A 437 2.17 2.80 -39.13
C SER A 437 1.77 1.44 -39.70
N GLU A 438 2.70 0.49 -39.82
CA GLU A 438 2.44 -0.88 -40.30
C GLU A 438 1.81 -1.76 -39.19
N VAL A 439 2.17 -1.51 -37.93
CA VAL A 439 1.77 -2.31 -36.74
C VAL A 439 0.63 -1.68 -35.93
N GLN A 440 -0.49 -1.38 -36.60
CA GLN A 440 -1.63 -0.68 -35.98
C GLN A 440 -2.63 -1.58 -35.24
N GLY A 441 -2.68 -2.87 -35.57
CA GLY A 441 -3.71 -3.80 -35.08
C GLY A 441 -5.00 -3.71 -35.91
N THR A 442 -5.36 -4.79 -36.61
CA THR A 442 -6.57 -4.85 -37.45
C THR A 442 -7.46 -6.06 -37.17
N GLU A 443 -8.72 -5.99 -37.62
CA GLU A 443 -9.75 -7.01 -37.45
C GLU A 443 -9.42 -8.42 -37.99
N LYS A 444 -8.33 -8.54 -38.74
CA LYS A 444 -7.86 -9.79 -39.34
C LYS A 444 -6.36 -9.99 -39.14
N GLY A 445 -5.88 -9.87 -37.90
CA GLY A 445 -4.46 -9.96 -37.59
C GLY A 445 -3.78 -11.22 -38.13
N TRP A 446 -4.48 -12.36 -38.11
CA TRP A 446 -3.98 -13.64 -38.63
C TRP A 446 -3.81 -13.67 -40.16
N GLU A 447 -4.62 -12.96 -40.95
CA GLU A 447 -4.44 -12.82 -42.42
C GLU A 447 -3.28 -11.87 -42.77
N ARG A 448 -2.73 -11.13 -41.79
CA ARG A 448 -1.71 -10.10 -41.97
C ARG A 448 -0.42 -10.35 -41.20
N GLU A 449 -0.25 -11.55 -40.65
CA GLU A 449 0.90 -11.93 -39.82
C GLU A 449 1.16 -10.96 -38.63
N GLU A 450 0.10 -10.36 -38.09
CA GLU A 450 0.20 -9.39 -36.99
C GLU A 450 0.66 -10.08 -35.70
N ARG A 451 1.71 -9.55 -35.06
CA ARG A 451 2.24 -10.14 -33.82
C ARG A 451 1.46 -9.73 -32.58
N VAL A 452 1.24 -10.71 -31.70
CA VAL A 452 0.59 -10.58 -30.40
C VAL A 452 1.64 -10.76 -29.31
N LEU A 453 1.72 -9.81 -28.38
CA LEU A 453 2.47 -9.99 -27.13
C LEU A 453 1.53 -10.52 -26.05
N MET A 454 1.68 -11.77 -25.64
CA MET A 454 0.85 -12.35 -24.58
C MET A 454 1.50 -12.12 -23.21
N CYS A 455 0.84 -11.40 -22.31
CA CYS A 455 1.37 -11.01 -21.01
C CYS A 455 0.63 -11.69 -19.85
N THR A 456 1.35 -12.51 -19.07
CA THR A 456 0.82 -13.22 -17.90
C THR A 456 1.69 -12.93 -16.67
N PRO A 457 1.20 -12.13 -15.69
CA PRO A 457 1.84 -12.03 -14.38
C PRO A 457 1.61 -13.33 -13.60
N LEU A 458 2.62 -13.80 -12.88
CA LEU A 458 2.61 -15.06 -12.15
C LEU A 458 3.06 -14.85 -10.70
N ARG A 459 2.31 -15.47 -9.79
CA ARG A 459 2.69 -15.61 -8.38
C ARG A 459 2.03 -16.86 -7.81
N ASP A 460 2.80 -17.66 -7.07
CA ASP A 460 2.30 -18.86 -6.35
C ASP A 460 1.42 -19.77 -7.26
N ALA A 461 1.83 -19.93 -8.53
CA ALA A 461 1.00 -20.39 -9.64
C ALA A 461 1.33 -21.82 -10.15
N SER A 462 2.19 -22.56 -9.47
CA SER A 462 2.66 -23.91 -9.87
C SER A 462 1.55 -24.89 -10.25
N SER A 463 0.42 -24.85 -9.53
CA SER A 463 -0.79 -25.64 -9.74
C SER A 463 -1.51 -25.35 -11.06
N HIS A 464 -1.46 -24.11 -11.55
CA HIS A 464 -2.28 -23.65 -12.68
C HIS A 464 -1.55 -23.76 -14.02
N LEU A 465 -0.21 -23.72 -14.01
CA LEU A 465 0.63 -23.80 -15.21
C LEU A 465 0.31 -25.02 -16.12
N PRO A 466 0.08 -26.25 -15.61
CA PRO A 466 -0.28 -27.39 -16.46
C PRO A 466 -1.55 -27.17 -17.31
N MET A 467 -2.57 -26.53 -16.72
CA MET A 467 -3.81 -26.16 -17.42
C MET A 467 -3.58 -24.98 -18.37
N PHE A 468 -2.87 -23.94 -17.92
CA PHE A 468 -2.56 -22.77 -18.73
C PHE A 468 -1.80 -23.13 -20.03
N PHE A 469 -0.83 -24.04 -19.95
CA PHE A 469 -0.10 -24.51 -21.13
C PHE A 469 -0.91 -25.43 -22.06
N SER A 470 -1.91 -26.17 -21.55
CA SER A 470 -2.82 -26.92 -22.41
C SER A 470 -3.71 -25.97 -23.23
N HIS A 471 -4.15 -24.86 -22.64
CA HIS A 471 -4.86 -23.80 -23.35
C HIS A 471 -3.96 -23.09 -24.38
N LEU A 472 -2.71 -22.75 -24.02
CA LEU A 472 -1.76 -22.21 -24.99
C LEU A 472 -1.59 -23.12 -26.21
N ARG A 473 -1.42 -24.43 -26.00
CA ARG A 473 -1.24 -25.42 -27.08
C ARG A 473 -2.43 -25.49 -28.04
N ASN A 474 -3.64 -25.21 -27.55
CA ASN A 474 -4.87 -25.35 -28.31
C ASN A 474 -5.31 -24.07 -29.04
N LEU A 475 -4.59 -22.95 -28.92
CA LEU A 475 -4.93 -21.70 -29.62
C LEU A 475 -4.89 -21.89 -31.15
N THR A 476 -5.85 -21.28 -31.87
CA THR A 476 -5.85 -21.32 -33.34
C THR A 476 -4.97 -20.26 -33.98
N TYR A 477 -4.71 -19.15 -33.28
CA TYR A 477 -3.84 -18.08 -33.76
C TYR A 477 -2.39 -18.59 -33.89
N PRO A 478 -1.69 -18.37 -35.03
CA PRO A 478 -0.41 -19.03 -35.27
C PRO A 478 0.65 -18.73 -34.19
N HIS A 479 1.13 -19.77 -33.48
CA HIS A 479 1.97 -19.60 -32.29
C HIS A 479 3.26 -18.80 -32.55
N HIS A 480 3.85 -18.93 -33.74
CA HIS A 480 5.05 -18.17 -34.15
C HIS A 480 4.83 -16.65 -34.27
N LEU A 481 3.57 -16.17 -34.25
CA LEU A 481 3.18 -14.76 -34.17
C LEU A 481 2.85 -14.32 -32.73
N ILE A 482 2.73 -15.27 -31.80
CA ILE A 482 2.51 -15.01 -30.37
C ILE A 482 3.86 -15.03 -29.67
N ASP A 483 4.32 -13.85 -29.26
CA ASP A 483 5.48 -13.71 -28.38
C ASP A 483 5.00 -13.77 -26.90
N LEU A 484 5.53 -14.69 -26.09
CA LEU A 484 5.09 -14.89 -24.69
C LEU A 484 5.90 -14.05 -23.70
N ALA A 485 5.24 -13.45 -22.71
CA ALA A 485 5.85 -12.60 -21.70
C ALA A 485 5.32 -12.91 -20.28
N PHE A 486 6.21 -13.35 -19.40
CA PHE A 486 5.90 -13.72 -18.01
C PHE A 486 6.62 -12.82 -17.02
N LEU A 487 5.96 -12.47 -15.91
CA LEU A 487 6.63 -11.88 -14.74
C LEU A 487 6.31 -12.67 -13.48
N VAL A 488 7.33 -13.30 -12.88
CA VAL A 488 7.24 -14.02 -11.60
C VAL A 488 7.63 -13.09 -10.45
N SER A 489 6.76 -12.95 -9.44
CA SER A 489 6.92 -11.99 -8.32
C SER A 489 6.44 -12.54 -6.99
N ASP A 490 7.25 -12.41 -5.94
CA ASP A 490 6.92 -12.73 -4.54
C ASP A 490 6.42 -14.19 -4.32
N SER A 491 6.71 -15.10 -5.26
CA SER A 491 6.34 -16.53 -5.22
C SER A 491 7.12 -17.33 -4.18
N ARG A 492 6.49 -18.40 -3.69
CA ARG A 492 7.03 -19.31 -2.64
C ARG A 492 7.16 -20.77 -3.08
N ASP A 493 6.66 -21.09 -4.27
CA ASP A 493 6.55 -22.43 -4.85
C ASP A 493 7.49 -22.62 -6.05
N ASP A 494 7.41 -23.77 -6.74
CA ASP A 494 8.18 -24.04 -7.97
C ASP A 494 7.57 -23.39 -9.24
N THR A 495 6.88 -22.24 -9.13
CA THR A 495 6.33 -21.52 -10.30
C THR A 495 7.38 -21.36 -11.40
N LEU A 496 8.60 -20.92 -11.03
CA LEU A 496 9.66 -20.64 -12.00
C LEU A 496 10.25 -21.93 -12.62
N GLY A 497 10.40 -23.00 -11.83
CA GLY A 497 10.95 -24.27 -12.31
C GLY A 497 9.96 -25.08 -13.15
N ILE A 498 8.66 -25.00 -12.85
CA ILE A 498 7.60 -25.55 -13.71
C ILE A 498 7.49 -24.73 -15.00
N LEU A 499 7.40 -23.40 -14.90
CA LEU A 499 7.34 -22.51 -16.07
C LEU A 499 8.50 -22.76 -17.05
N SER A 500 9.73 -22.84 -16.55
CA SER A 500 10.92 -23.09 -17.38
C SER A 500 10.84 -24.43 -18.10
N ARG A 501 10.42 -25.50 -17.41
CA ARG A 501 10.23 -26.83 -18.01
C ARG A 501 9.13 -26.81 -19.09
N MET A 502 7.96 -26.26 -18.80
CA MET A 502 6.85 -26.23 -19.76
C MET A 502 7.15 -25.37 -20.99
N LEU A 503 7.88 -24.27 -20.85
CA LEU A 503 8.38 -23.48 -21.98
C LEU A 503 9.40 -24.26 -22.82
N GLU A 504 10.35 -24.93 -22.17
CA GLU A 504 11.32 -25.79 -22.85
C GLU A 504 10.64 -26.93 -23.63
N ASP A 505 9.68 -27.62 -23.03
CA ASP A 505 8.97 -28.74 -23.67
C ASP A 505 8.10 -28.26 -24.84
N THR A 506 7.44 -27.09 -24.69
CA THR A 506 6.66 -26.46 -25.78
C THR A 506 7.54 -25.99 -26.94
N GLN A 507 8.77 -25.54 -26.68
CA GLN A 507 9.72 -25.11 -27.71
C GLN A 507 10.46 -26.30 -28.39
N LYS A 508 10.42 -27.49 -27.79
CA LYS A 508 11.00 -28.74 -28.34
C LYS A 508 9.97 -29.60 -29.09
N ASP A 509 8.75 -29.13 -29.26
CA ASP A 509 7.66 -29.90 -29.88
C ASP A 509 8.00 -30.28 -31.34
N PRO A 510 7.71 -31.54 -31.77
CA PRO A 510 8.04 -31.99 -33.11
C PRO A 510 7.17 -31.39 -34.23
N ASP A 511 6.01 -30.80 -33.94
CA ASP A 511 5.25 -30.03 -34.95
C ASP A 511 5.80 -28.59 -35.03
N PRO A 512 6.36 -28.15 -36.17
CA PRO A 512 6.92 -26.80 -36.32
C PRO A 512 5.88 -25.66 -36.20
N LYS A 513 4.59 -25.96 -36.08
CA LYS A 513 3.54 -24.97 -35.74
C LYS A 513 3.37 -24.72 -34.24
N MET A 514 3.79 -25.66 -33.39
CA MET A 514 3.57 -25.60 -31.94
C MET A 514 4.49 -24.61 -31.20
N PRO A 515 5.77 -24.39 -31.60
CA PRO A 515 6.62 -23.38 -30.98
C PRO A 515 6.09 -21.94 -31.10
N PHE A 516 6.01 -21.28 -29.95
CA PHE A 516 5.78 -19.84 -29.81
C PHE A 516 6.96 -18.99 -30.32
N GLY A 517 6.72 -17.69 -30.49
CA GLY A 517 7.71 -16.68 -30.89
C GLY A 517 8.72 -16.33 -29.79
N GLU A 518 9.05 -15.03 -29.65
CA GLU A 518 10.07 -14.57 -28.70
C GLU A 518 9.55 -14.60 -27.24
N ILE A 519 9.95 -15.64 -26.50
CA ILE A 519 9.61 -15.85 -25.08
C ILE A 519 10.48 -14.97 -24.18
N SER A 520 9.86 -14.31 -23.20
CA SER A 520 10.51 -13.48 -22.18
C SER A 520 10.01 -13.85 -20.77
N VAL A 521 10.91 -14.32 -19.91
CA VAL A 521 10.61 -14.60 -18.50
C VAL A 521 11.37 -13.60 -17.62
N ILE A 522 10.63 -12.85 -16.81
CA ILE A 522 11.16 -11.82 -15.91
C ILE A 522 10.91 -12.26 -14.47
N GLN A 523 11.95 -12.30 -13.63
CA GLN A 523 11.77 -12.44 -12.19
C GLN A 523 11.95 -11.08 -11.52
N LYS A 524 10.93 -10.60 -10.81
CA LYS A 524 11.00 -9.33 -10.08
C LYS A 524 9.97 -9.25 -8.96
N ASP A 525 10.45 -9.17 -7.72
CA ASP A 525 9.61 -8.93 -6.56
C ASP A 525 9.22 -7.44 -6.40
N PHE A 526 8.09 -7.23 -5.71
CA PHE A 526 7.61 -5.92 -5.26
C PHE A 526 7.45 -5.82 -3.73
N GLY A 527 7.65 -6.92 -3.00
CA GLY A 527 7.73 -6.91 -1.52
C GLY A 527 6.37 -6.89 -0.84
N GLN A 528 5.43 -7.70 -1.31
CA GLN A 528 4.05 -7.73 -0.82
C GLN A 528 3.97 -8.46 0.53
N LYS A 529 4.20 -7.73 1.63
CA LYS A 529 4.33 -8.20 3.02
C LYS A 529 3.10 -8.89 3.67
N VAL A 530 2.06 -9.22 2.91
CA VAL A 530 0.79 -9.74 3.45
C VAL A 530 0.90 -11.25 3.71
N GLN A 531 0.62 -11.67 4.95
CA GLN A 531 0.49 -13.09 5.32
C GLN A 531 -0.89 -13.64 4.93
N GLN A 532 -1.04 -14.95 4.87
CA GLN A 532 -2.07 -15.60 4.04
C GLN A 532 -3.45 -15.82 4.67
N ASP A 533 -3.80 -15.17 5.79
CA ASP A 533 -5.13 -15.26 6.40
C ASP A 533 -6.19 -14.72 5.44
N VAL A 534 -7.13 -15.56 5.00
CA VAL A 534 -8.14 -15.21 3.97
C VAL A 534 -9.00 -14.03 4.44
N GLU A 535 -9.45 -14.04 5.69
CA GLU A 535 -10.21 -12.95 6.31
C GLU A 535 -9.49 -11.59 6.23
N SER A 536 -8.16 -11.57 6.33
CA SER A 536 -7.37 -10.34 6.23
C SER A 536 -7.31 -9.77 4.80
N ARG A 537 -7.52 -10.60 3.77
CA ARG A 537 -7.49 -10.20 2.35
C ARG A 537 -8.70 -9.32 1.98
N HIS A 538 -9.81 -9.44 2.71
CA HIS A 538 -11.07 -8.74 2.46
C HIS A 538 -11.19 -7.38 3.17
N GLY A 539 -10.13 -6.90 3.82
CA GLY A 539 -10.11 -5.52 4.32
C GLY A 539 -10.06 -4.51 3.17
N PHE A 540 -11.14 -3.72 2.98
CA PHE A 540 -11.26 -2.72 1.90
C PHE A 540 -10.02 -1.84 1.69
N GLU A 541 -9.41 -1.35 2.79
CA GLU A 541 -8.20 -0.52 2.72
C GLU A 541 -6.94 -1.27 2.24
N ALA A 542 -6.86 -2.59 2.43
CA ALA A 542 -5.76 -3.43 1.97
C ALA A 542 -5.85 -3.68 0.46
N GLN A 543 -7.05 -3.94 -0.07
CA GLN A 543 -7.29 -4.22 -1.48
C GLN A 543 -6.87 -3.05 -2.40
N ALA A 544 -7.09 -1.82 -1.96
CA ALA A 544 -6.60 -0.59 -2.62
C ALA A 544 -5.06 -0.50 -2.71
N SER A 545 -4.33 -1.17 -1.82
CA SER A 545 -2.86 -1.29 -1.87
C SER A 545 -2.40 -2.46 -2.75
N ARG A 546 -3.14 -3.58 -2.76
CA ARG A 546 -2.90 -4.75 -3.61
C ARG A 546 -2.93 -4.38 -5.09
N ARG A 547 -3.98 -3.69 -5.55
CA ARG A 547 -4.11 -3.24 -6.95
C ARG A 547 -2.94 -2.34 -7.38
N LYS A 548 -2.48 -1.44 -6.50
CA LYS A 548 -1.34 -0.55 -6.79
C LYS A 548 0.01 -1.27 -6.89
N LEU A 549 0.14 -2.49 -6.33
CA LEU A 549 1.31 -3.37 -6.54
C LEU A 549 1.15 -4.22 -7.80
N MET A 550 -0.02 -4.82 -8.04
CA MET A 550 -0.32 -5.55 -9.29
C MET A 550 -0.12 -4.68 -10.53
N ALA A 551 -0.53 -3.41 -10.47
CA ALA A 551 -0.28 -2.42 -11.51
C ALA A 551 1.21 -2.19 -11.80
N GLN A 552 2.08 -2.26 -10.78
CA GLN A 552 3.53 -2.18 -10.98
C GLN A 552 4.04 -3.44 -11.69
N ALA A 553 3.59 -4.62 -11.31
CA ALA A 553 3.96 -5.87 -11.99
C ALA A 553 3.54 -5.86 -13.47
N ARG A 554 2.28 -5.56 -13.80
CA ARG A 554 1.80 -5.45 -15.19
C ARG A 554 2.59 -4.39 -15.97
N ASN A 555 2.84 -3.20 -15.41
CA ASN A 555 3.65 -2.17 -16.09
C ASN A 555 5.11 -2.60 -16.33
N TRP A 556 5.77 -3.23 -15.34
CA TRP A 556 7.15 -3.68 -15.50
C TRP A 556 7.27 -4.73 -16.60
N LEU A 557 6.39 -5.73 -16.60
CA LEU A 557 6.30 -6.77 -17.63
C LEU A 557 6.15 -6.16 -19.03
N LEU A 558 5.16 -5.28 -19.21
CA LEU A 558 4.89 -4.59 -20.47
C LEU A 558 6.09 -3.75 -20.94
N SER A 559 6.64 -2.92 -20.06
CA SER A 559 7.73 -1.98 -20.40
C SER A 559 9.04 -2.68 -20.79
N ALA A 560 9.24 -3.92 -20.36
CA ALA A 560 10.41 -4.73 -20.67
C ALA A 560 10.24 -5.62 -21.92
N THR A 561 9.01 -5.85 -22.38
CA THR A 561 8.73 -6.84 -23.45
C THR A 561 8.03 -6.25 -24.69
N LEU A 562 7.47 -5.04 -24.62
CA LEU A 562 6.79 -4.39 -25.76
C LEU A 562 7.77 -3.92 -26.85
N ARG A 563 8.08 -4.81 -27.80
CA ARG A 563 8.84 -4.51 -29.02
C ARG A 563 8.07 -3.64 -30.03
N PRO A 564 8.76 -2.97 -30.98
CA PRO A 564 8.15 -2.25 -32.09
C PRO A 564 7.30 -3.13 -33.03
N THR A 565 7.56 -4.43 -33.09
CA THR A 565 6.92 -5.38 -34.02
C THR A 565 5.52 -5.84 -33.63
N HIS A 566 5.08 -5.59 -32.39
CA HIS A 566 3.75 -6.02 -31.93
C HIS A 566 2.65 -5.12 -32.50
N SER A 567 1.56 -5.72 -32.99
CA SER A 567 0.32 -5.02 -33.31
C SER A 567 -0.66 -5.06 -32.15
N TRP A 568 -0.60 -6.12 -31.33
CA TRP A 568 -1.50 -6.38 -30.20
C TRP A 568 -0.76 -6.79 -28.93
N VAL A 569 -1.40 -6.58 -27.79
CA VAL A 569 -1.02 -7.12 -26.48
C VAL A 569 -2.25 -7.84 -25.91
N TYR A 570 -2.06 -9.08 -25.48
CA TYR A 570 -3.11 -9.91 -24.90
C TYR A 570 -2.74 -10.23 -23.44
N TRP A 571 -3.45 -9.63 -22.50
CA TRP A 571 -3.32 -9.95 -21.08
C TRP A 571 -4.15 -11.18 -20.77
N ARG A 572 -3.57 -12.14 -20.07
CA ARG A 572 -4.26 -13.35 -19.64
C ARG A 572 -3.71 -13.81 -18.30
N ASP A 573 -4.57 -13.89 -17.31
CA ASP A 573 -4.21 -14.46 -16.00
C ASP A 573 -4.22 -16.01 -16.10
N ALA A 574 -3.46 -16.69 -15.22
CA ALA A 574 -3.08 -18.10 -15.40
C ALA A 574 -4.11 -19.12 -14.90
N ASP A 575 -5.17 -18.64 -14.27
CA ASP A 575 -6.20 -19.33 -13.49
C ASP A 575 -7.52 -19.54 -14.27
N VAL A 576 -7.51 -19.26 -15.58
CA VAL A 576 -8.70 -19.37 -16.44
C VAL A 576 -8.91 -20.79 -16.98
N GLU A 577 -9.82 -21.51 -16.34
CA GLU A 577 -10.20 -22.92 -16.54
C GLU A 577 -10.72 -23.28 -17.94
N THR A 578 -11.47 -22.43 -18.63
CA THR A 578 -11.75 -22.62 -20.07
C THR A 578 -11.93 -21.31 -20.84
N ALA A 579 -11.61 -21.33 -22.14
CA ALA A 579 -11.97 -20.30 -23.11
C ALA A 579 -11.99 -20.91 -24.53
N PRO A 580 -12.69 -20.30 -25.50
CA PRO A 580 -12.63 -20.73 -26.89
C PRO A 580 -11.19 -20.63 -27.45
N PHE A 581 -10.81 -21.62 -28.27
CA PHE A 581 -9.48 -21.69 -28.89
C PHE A 581 -9.19 -20.53 -29.85
N THR A 582 -10.25 -19.95 -30.41
CA THR A 582 -10.30 -18.79 -31.31
C THR A 582 -10.31 -17.44 -30.60
N ILE A 583 -10.16 -17.38 -29.28
CA ILE A 583 -10.35 -16.14 -28.48
C ILE A 583 -9.51 -14.94 -28.93
N ILE A 584 -8.35 -15.15 -29.55
CA ILE A 584 -7.54 -14.04 -30.06
C ILE A 584 -8.21 -13.45 -31.31
N GLU A 585 -8.57 -14.29 -32.28
CA GLU A 585 -9.31 -13.93 -33.50
C GLU A 585 -10.70 -13.35 -33.20
N ASP A 586 -11.44 -14.01 -32.29
CA ASP A 586 -12.80 -13.65 -31.90
C ASP A 586 -12.90 -12.29 -31.22
N LEU A 587 -11.84 -11.87 -30.51
CA LEU A 587 -11.72 -10.53 -29.95
C LEU A 587 -11.13 -9.52 -30.96
N MET A 588 -10.19 -9.94 -31.82
CA MET A 588 -9.58 -9.08 -32.85
C MET A 588 -10.62 -8.53 -33.84
N ARG A 589 -11.53 -9.38 -34.33
CA ARG A 589 -12.52 -9.05 -35.37
C ARG A 589 -13.42 -7.84 -35.05
N HIS A 590 -13.64 -7.53 -33.77
CA HIS A 590 -14.37 -6.32 -33.34
C HIS A 590 -13.62 -5.01 -33.61
N ASN A 591 -12.32 -5.09 -33.96
CA ASN A 591 -11.42 -4.00 -34.36
C ASN A 591 -11.19 -2.90 -33.29
N LYS A 592 -11.54 -3.15 -32.03
CA LYS A 592 -11.46 -2.17 -30.93
C LYS A 592 -10.04 -1.95 -30.44
N ASP A 593 -9.80 -0.82 -29.78
CA ASP A 593 -8.52 -0.49 -29.15
C ASP A 593 -8.28 -1.32 -27.88
N VAL A 594 -9.33 -1.56 -27.10
CA VAL A 594 -9.36 -2.39 -25.89
C VAL A 594 -10.68 -3.17 -25.88
N ILE A 595 -10.61 -4.49 -25.72
CA ILE A 595 -11.78 -5.37 -25.61
C ILE A 595 -11.58 -6.49 -24.56
N VAL A 596 -12.65 -6.81 -23.84
CA VAL A 596 -12.69 -7.89 -22.84
C VAL A 596 -13.91 -8.82 -23.06
N PRO A 597 -13.76 -10.14 -22.85
CA PRO A 597 -14.89 -11.06 -22.77
C PRO A 597 -15.61 -10.93 -21.41
N ASN A 598 -16.76 -11.58 -21.27
CA ASN A 598 -17.38 -11.78 -19.97
C ASN A 598 -16.66 -12.92 -19.20
N VAL A 599 -16.57 -12.82 -17.88
CA VAL A 599 -15.83 -13.78 -17.04
C VAL A 599 -16.73 -14.30 -15.93
N TRP A 600 -17.00 -15.60 -16.00
CA TRP A 600 -17.79 -16.35 -15.02
C TRP A 600 -16.91 -17.40 -14.35
N ARG A 601 -17.40 -18.02 -13.27
CA ARG A 601 -16.83 -19.22 -12.68
C ARG A 601 -17.88 -20.32 -12.66
N PRO A 602 -17.50 -21.60 -12.86
CA PRO A 602 -18.37 -22.68 -12.44
C PRO A 602 -18.48 -22.66 -10.91
N LEU A 603 -19.58 -23.17 -10.41
CA LEU A 603 -19.78 -23.51 -9.01
C LEU A 603 -20.25 -24.96 -8.94
N PRO A 604 -20.00 -25.66 -7.83
CA PRO A 604 -20.68 -26.93 -7.58
C PRO A 604 -22.21 -26.75 -7.52
N ASP A 605 -22.96 -27.82 -7.82
CA ASP A 605 -24.44 -27.77 -7.93
C ASP A 605 -25.12 -27.20 -6.68
N TRP A 606 -24.61 -27.53 -5.48
CA TRP A 606 -25.15 -27.05 -4.20
C TRP A 606 -24.95 -25.54 -3.96
N LEU A 607 -24.07 -24.90 -4.74
CA LEU A 607 -23.86 -23.44 -4.74
C LEU A 607 -24.49 -22.75 -5.97
N GLY A 608 -25.19 -23.49 -6.84
CA GLY A 608 -25.95 -22.94 -7.97
C GLY A 608 -25.31 -23.11 -9.36
N GLY A 609 -24.26 -23.92 -9.51
CA GLY A 609 -23.73 -24.34 -10.81
C GLY A 609 -22.85 -23.33 -11.57
N GLU A 610 -23.22 -22.04 -11.57
CA GLU A 610 -22.45 -20.99 -12.24
C GLU A 610 -22.62 -19.62 -11.56
N GLN A 611 -21.60 -18.76 -11.63
CA GLN A 611 -21.68 -17.39 -11.08
C GLN A 611 -20.81 -16.38 -11.87
N PRO A 612 -21.24 -15.12 -12.02
CA PRO A 612 -20.37 -14.04 -12.46
C PRO A 612 -19.13 -13.90 -11.57
N TYR A 613 -17.95 -13.75 -12.17
CA TYR A 613 -16.67 -13.66 -11.47
C TYR A 613 -16.05 -12.26 -11.52
N ASP A 614 -15.79 -11.72 -12.72
CA ASP A 614 -15.04 -10.46 -12.86
C ASP A 614 -15.96 -9.22 -12.81
N LEU A 615 -16.18 -8.72 -11.60
CA LEU A 615 -16.95 -7.49 -11.35
C LEU A 615 -16.21 -6.19 -11.73
N ASN A 616 -14.99 -6.25 -12.25
CA ASN A 616 -14.18 -5.06 -12.57
C ASN A 616 -14.43 -4.51 -13.98
N SER A 617 -15.16 -5.26 -14.82
CA SER A 617 -15.67 -4.80 -16.11
C SER A 617 -17.04 -4.15 -15.92
N TRP A 618 -17.12 -2.83 -16.05
CA TRP A 618 -18.33 -2.04 -15.78
C TRP A 618 -18.41 -0.72 -16.55
N GLN A 619 -19.62 -0.21 -16.77
CA GLN A 619 -19.87 1.15 -17.26
C GLN A 619 -20.05 2.12 -16.08
N GLU A 620 -19.68 3.39 -16.25
CA GLU A 620 -19.75 4.40 -15.18
C GLU A 620 -21.19 4.80 -14.83
N SER A 621 -21.44 5.19 -13.57
CA SER A 621 -22.77 5.64 -13.09
C SER A 621 -22.70 7.01 -12.42
N GLU A 622 -23.81 7.77 -12.46
CA GLU A 622 -23.90 9.09 -11.81
C GLU A 622 -23.69 9.01 -10.29
N THR A 623 -24.16 7.91 -9.66
CA THR A 623 -23.97 7.62 -8.24
C THR A 623 -22.51 7.34 -7.90
N ALA A 624 -21.77 6.60 -8.73
CA ALA A 624 -20.36 6.35 -8.52
C ALA A 624 -19.50 7.61 -8.74
N LEU A 625 -19.87 8.46 -9.72
CA LEU A 625 -19.24 9.77 -9.91
C LEU A 625 -19.48 10.71 -8.72
N ALA A 626 -20.73 10.82 -8.26
CA ALA A 626 -21.07 11.61 -7.08
C ALA A 626 -20.37 11.11 -5.81
N LEU A 627 -20.26 9.79 -5.64
CA LEU A 627 -19.46 9.17 -4.57
C LEU A 627 -17.98 9.54 -4.72
N ALA A 628 -17.40 9.39 -5.91
CA ALA A 628 -16.00 9.68 -6.19
C ALA A 628 -15.60 11.12 -5.80
N ASP A 629 -16.44 12.11 -6.05
CA ASP A 629 -16.18 13.50 -5.64
C ASP A 629 -16.11 13.69 -4.11
N THR A 630 -16.80 12.86 -3.32
CA THR A 630 -16.67 12.89 -1.85
C THR A 630 -15.34 12.31 -1.35
N LEU A 631 -14.72 11.39 -2.11
CA LEU A 631 -13.56 10.62 -1.69
C LEU A 631 -12.26 11.42 -1.78
N ASP A 632 -11.28 11.01 -0.97
CA ASP A 632 -9.96 11.62 -0.96
C ASP A 632 -9.13 11.24 -2.19
N GLU A 633 -8.13 12.06 -2.53
CA GLU A 633 -7.41 12.01 -3.81
C GLU A 633 -6.74 10.66 -4.06
N ASP A 634 -6.12 10.08 -3.04
CA ASP A 634 -5.39 8.81 -3.09
C ASP A 634 -6.28 7.56 -2.89
N ALA A 635 -7.57 7.77 -2.57
CA ALA A 635 -8.53 6.69 -2.37
C ALA A 635 -8.77 5.92 -3.67
N VAL A 636 -9.06 4.63 -3.54
CA VAL A 636 -9.43 3.76 -4.65
C VAL A 636 -10.76 3.11 -4.30
N ILE A 637 -11.76 3.25 -5.18
CA ILE A 637 -12.97 2.45 -5.22
C ILE A 637 -12.55 1.07 -5.74
N VAL A 638 -13.11 0.01 -5.15
CA VAL A 638 -12.94 -1.36 -5.63
C VAL A 638 -14.34 -1.98 -5.66
N GLU A 639 -14.76 -2.46 -6.83
CA GLU A 639 -16.06 -3.10 -6.98
C GLU A 639 -16.16 -4.44 -6.24
N GLY A 640 -17.40 -4.86 -5.95
CA GLY A 640 -17.71 -6.06 -5.18
C GLY A 640 -17.63 -5.90 -3.66
N TYR A 641 -17.41 -4.69 -3.14
CA TYR A 641 -17.30 -4.39 -1.71
C TYR A 641 -18.48 -3.56 -1.20
N ALA A 642 -19.09 -4.01 -0.09
CA ALA A 642 -20.30 -3.41 0.47
C ALA A 642 -20.10 -2.00 1.04
N GLU A 643 -18.85 -1.59 1.28
CA GLU A 643 -18.49 -0.26 1.77
C GLU A 643 -18.93 0.89 0.84
N TYR A 644 -19.02 0.65 -0.48
CA TYR A 644 -19.38 1.65 -1.48
C TYR A 644 -20.48 1.14 -2.43
N ALA A 645 -21.71 1.64 -2.26
CA ALA A 645 -22.80 1.40 -3.20
C ALA A 645 -22.64 2.25 -4.47
N THR A 646 -21.92 1.71 -5.46
CA THR A 646 -21.59 2.38 -6.73
C THR A 646 -22.76 2.38 -7.72
N TRP A 647 -23.58 1.32 -7.73
CA TRP A 647 -24.69 1.11 -8.69
C TRP A 647 -24.25 1.16 -10.16
N ARG A 648 -23.06 0.61 -10.45
CA ARG A 648 -22.56 0.45 -11.82
C ARG A 648 -23.15 -0.82 -12.44
N PRO A 649 -23.54 -0.84 -13.73
CA PRO A 649 -23.83 -2.08 -14.43
C PRO A 649 -22.51 -2.79 -14.76
N HIS A 650 -22.29 -3.95 -14.15
CA HIS A 650 -21.13 -4.80 -14.41
C HIS A 650 -21.44 -5.76 -15.56
N LEU A 651 -20.47 -5.94 -16.49
CA LEU A 651 -20.56 -6.86 -17.64
C LEU A 651 -20.96 -8.27 -17.19
N ALA A 652 -20.43 -8.70 -16.04
CA ALA A 652 -20.69 -9.98 -15.39
C ALA A 652 -22.20 -10.33 -15.28
N TYR A 653 -23.04 -9.37 -14.92
CA TYR A 653 -24.49 -9.59 -14.71
C TYR A 653 -25.33 -9.50 -16.00
N LEU A 654 -24.72 -9.22 -17.16
CA LEU A 654 -25.43 -8.99 -18.43
C LEU A 654 -25.39 -10.20 -19.39
N ARG A 655 -24.86 -11.34 -18.94
CA ARG A 655 -24.85 -12.59 -19.71
C ARG A 655 -26.25 -13.21 -19.76
N ASP A 656 -26.85 -13.17 -20.95
CA ASP A 656 -27.82 -14.17 -21.40
C ASP A 656 -27.06 -15.32 -22.11
N PRO A 657 -27.19 -16.59 -21.70
CA PRO A 657 -26.60 -17.74 -22.39
C PRO A 657 -27.08 -17.94 -23.84
N TYR A 658 -28.21 -17.33 -24.23
CA TYR A 658 -28.77 -17.37 -25.58
C TYR A 658 -28.61 -16.04 -26.34
N GLY A 659 -27.93 -15.06 -25.74
CA GLY A 659 -27.64 -13.77 -26.37
C GLY A 659 -26.54 -13.85 -27.42
N ASP A 660 -26.46 -12.83 -28.27
CA ASP A 660 -25.49 -12.75 -29.37
C ASP A 660 -24.05 -12.57 -28.83
N PRO A 661 -23.12 -13.52 -29.06
CA PRO A 661 -21.72 -13.38 -28.65
C PRO A 661 -21.04 -12.13 -29.22
N ASP A 662 -21.53 -11.60 -30.34
CA ASP A 662 -20.97 -10.44 -31.04
C ASP A 662 -21.48 -9.10 -30.46
N MET A 663 -22.40 -9.12 -29.48
CA MET A 663 -22.94 -7.91 -28.87
C MET A 663 -21.85 -7.10 -28.15
N GLU A 664 -21.79 -5.80 -28.42
CA GLU A 664 -20.81 -4.88 -27.85
C GLU A 664 -21.42 -3.96 -26.79
N MET A 665 -20.72 -3.80 -25.66
CA MET A 665 -21.05 -2.84 -24.60
C MET A 665 -19.88 -1.87 -24.38
N GLU A 666 -20.15 -0.56 -24.30
CA GLU A 666 -19.14 0.40 -23.83
C GLU A 666 -18.87 0.23 -22.32
N LEU A 667 -17.61 0.17 -21.95
CA LEU A 667 -17.15 0.10 -20.55
C LEU A 667 -16.39 1.37 -20.15
N ASP A 668 -16.18 1.52 -18.84
CA ASP A 668 -15.37 2.58 -18.21
C ASP A 668 -14.26 1.96 -17.33
N GLY A 669 -14.60 0.93 -16.56
CA GLY A 669 -13.63 0.01 -15.96
C GLY A 669 -13.58 -1.31 -16.72
N ILE A 670 -12.40 -1.94 -16.75
CA ILE A 670 -12.23 -3.31 -17.24
C ILE A 670 -11.53 -4.17 -16.17
N GLY A 671 -11.80 -5.47 -16.19
CA GLY A 671 -11.08 -6.45 -15.41
C GLY A 671 -9.77 -6.93 -16.03
N GLY A 672 -9.05 -7.76 -15.27
CA GLY A 672 -7.67 -8.17 -15.57
C GLY A 672 -7.51 -9.53 -16.23
N VAL A 673 -8.53 -10.39 -16.10
CA VAL A 673 -8.43 -11.83 -16.38
C VAL A 673 -8.10 -12.14 -17.84
N SER A 674 -8.66 -11.35 -18.77
CA SER A 674 -8.47 -11.52 -20.21
C SER A 674 -8.72 -10.20 -20.93
N ILE A 675 -7.67 -9.55 -21.46
CA ILE A 675 -7.77 -8.26 -22.17
C ILE A 675 -7.02 -8.33 -23.49
N LEU A 676 -7.71 -8.16 -24.62
CA LEU A 676 -7.03 -7.88 -25.89
C LEU A 676 -7.00 -6.36 -26.11
N ALA A 677 -5.81 -5.81 -26.36
CA ALA A 677 -5.65 -4.39 -26.65
C ALA A 677 -4.60 -4.13 -27.73
N LYS A 678 -4.83 -3.13 -28.57
CA LYS A 678 -3.89 -2.75 -29.65
C LYS A 678 -2.62 -2.18 -29.05
N ALA A 679 -1.46 -2.58 -29.55
CA ALA A 679 -0.15 -2.12 -29.04
C ALA A 679 0.00 -0.59 -29.10
N ARG A 680 -0.72 0.08 -30.01
CA ARG A 680 -0.80 1.55 -30.11
C ARG A 680 -1.34 2.24 -28.84
N VAL A 681 -2.23 1.58 -28.08
CA VAL A 681 -2.83 2.11 -26.84
C VAL A 681 -1.74 2.33 -25.78
N PHE A 682 -0.89 1.32 -25.58
CA PHE A 682 0.24 1.39 -24.67
C PHE A 682 1.34 2.33 -25.18
N ARG A 683 1.64 2.32 -26.49
CA ARG A 683 2.59 3.25 -27.12
C ARG A 683 2.19 4.72 -27.01
N ALA A 684 0.88 5.02 -26.91
CA ALA A 684 0.38 6.37 -26.66
C ALA A 684 0.56 6.83 -25.19
N GLY A 685 0.81 5.92 -24.26
CA GLY A 685 1.04 6.20 -22.83
C GLY A 685 -0.03 5.66 -21.87
N VAL A 686 -1.05 4.95 -22.37
CA VAL A 686 -2.03 4.26 -21.51
C VAL A 686 -1.34 3.09 -20.80
N HIS A 687 -1.52 2.98 -19.49
CA HIS A 687 -0.87 1.98 -18.65
C HIS A 687 -1.72 1.69 -17.40
N PHE A 688 -1.35 0.68 -16.61
CA PHE A 688 -2.06 0.29 -15.39
C PHE A 688 -1.69 1.25 -14.24
N PRO A 689 -2.59 2.09 -13.69
CA PRO A 689 -2.17 3.11 -12.73
C PRO A 689 -1.77 2.49 -11.39
N ALA A 690 -0.48 2.64 -11.03
CA ALA A 690 0.07 2.25 -9.72
C ALA A 690 -0.25 3.27 -8.59
N PHE A 691 -1.19 4.17 -8.85
CA PHE A 691 -1.65 5.27 -8.03
C PHE A 691 -3.16 5.43 -8.27
N SER A 692 -3.84 6.33 -7.53
CA SER A 692 -5.26 6.58 -7.80
C SER A 692 -5.41 7.48 -9.04
N PHE A 693 -5.98 6.92 -10.10
CA PHE A 693 -6.42 7.64 -11.30
C PHE A 693 -7.94 7.63 -11.33
N GLU A 694 -8.59 8.79 -11.18
CA GLU A 694 -10.05 8.91 -11.06
C GLU A 694 -10.70 7.96 -10.02
N LYS A 695 -10.05 7.76 -8.87
CA LYS A 695 -10.45 6.79 -7.83
C LYS A 695 -10.29 5.31 -8.20
N HIS A 696 -9.56 4.99 -9.26
CA HIS A 696 -9.31 3.61 -9.68
C HIS A 696 -7.80 3.37 -9.78
N ALA A 697 -7.40 2.11 -9.86
CA ALA A 697 -6.02 1.69 -10.04
C ALA A 697 -5.98 0.47 -10.96
N GLU A 698 -4.79 0.06 -11.37
CA GLU A 698 -4.58 -1.18 -12.13
C GLU A 698 -5.47 -1.27 -13.39
N THR A 699 -6.29 -2.32 -13.55
CA THR A 699 -7.09 -2.61 -14.76
C THR A 699 -8.25 -1.64 -14.97
N GLU A 700 -9.03 -1.34 -13.93
CA GLU A 700 -10.08 -0.31 -13.96
C GLU A 700 -9.50 1.07 -14.28
N GLY A 701 -8.33 1.38 -13.70
CA GLY A 701 -7.62 2.63 -13.98
C GLY A 701 -7.09 2.71 -15.42
N PHE A 702 -6.70 1.58 -16.00
CA PHE A 702 -6.31 1.47 -17.41
C PHE A 702 -7.50 1.69 -18.34
N GLY A 703 -8.66 1.09 -18.06
CA GLY A 703 -9.90 1.31 -18.81
C GLY A 703 -10.30 2.80 -18.85
N LYS A 704 -10.35 3.45 -17.69
CA LYS A 704 -10.61 4.90 -17.60
C LYS A 704 -9.55 5.74 -18.33
N MET A 705 -8.28 5.36 -18.25
CA MET A 705 -7.20 6.08 -18.94
C MET A 705 -7.32 5.95 -20.46
N ALA A 706 -7.63 4.76 -20.98
CA ALA A 706 -7.89 4.52 -22.39
C ALA A 706 -9.06 5.40 -22.90
N LYS A 707 -10.21 5.37 -22.20
CA LYS A 707 -11.40 6.15 -22.56
C LYS A 707 -11.15 7.67 -22.48
N ARG A 708 -10.40 8.14 -21.48
CA ARG A 708 -9.95 9.55 -21.38
C ARG A 708 -9.01 9.97 -22.52
N MET A 709 -8.22 9.03 -23.05
CA MET A 709 -7.38 9.24 -24.23
C MET A 709 -8.11 8.99 -25.57
N LYS A 710 -9.44 8.78 -25.52
CA LYS A 710 -10.34 8.56 -26.67
C LYS A 710 -10.10 7.24 -27.42
N PHE A 711 -9.52 6.25 -26.76
CA PHE A 711 -9.53 4.87 -27.26
C PHE A 711 -10.88 4.20 -26.95
N SER A 712 -11.29 3.28 -27.82
CA SER A 712 -12.47 2.45 -27.61
C SER A 712 -12.22 1.40 -26.52
N VAL A 713 -13.16 1.24 -25.58
CA VAL A 713 -13.10 0.31 -24.45
C VAL A 713 -14.41 -0.46 -24.37
N ILE A 714 -14.38 -1.73 -24.80
CA ILE A 714 -15.57 -2.54 -25.07
C ILE A 714 -15.56 -3.83 -24.24
N GLY A 715 -16.73 -4.28 -23.80
CA GLY A 715 -16.97 -5.62 -23.29
C GLY A 715 -17.95 -6.40 -24.16
N LEU A 716 -17.78 -7.71 -24.24
CA LEU A 716 -18.75 -8.63 -24.85
C LEU A 716 -19.53 -9.33 -23.73
N PRO A 717 -20.85 -9.09 -23.52
CA PRO A 717 -21.58 -9.62 -22.37
C PRO A 717 -21.95 -11.10 -22.51
N HIS A 718 -22.09 -11.63 -23.72
CA HIS A 718 -22.47 -13.02 -23.98
C HIS A 718 -21.26 -13.93 -24.29
N TYR A 719 -20.21 -13.39 -24.93
CA TYR A 719 -18.96 -14.13 -25.14
C TYR A 719 -18.27 -14.39 -23.79
N THR A 720 -18.34 -15.62 -23.31
CA THR A 720 -18.00 -15.99 -21.91
C THR A 720 -16.74 -16.85 -21.84
N ILE A 721 -15.85 -16.53 -20.89
CA ILE A 721 -14.75 -17.39 -20.44
C ILE A 721 -14.92 -17.76 -18.96
N TRP A 722 -14.27 -18.85 -18.55
CA TRP A 722 -14.48 -19.46 -17.25
C TRP A 722 -13.20 -19.44 -16.40
N HIS A 723 -13.24 -18.74 -15.26
CA HIS A 723 -12.20 -18.76 -14.24
C HIS A 723 -12.36 -19.97 -13.33
N LEU A 724 -11.25 -20.59 -12.92
CA LEU A 724 -11.22 -21.75 -12.03
C LEU A 724 -11.96 -21.48 -10.70
N TYR A 725 -12.68 -22.49 -10.22
CA TYR A 725 -13.27 -22.46 -8.88
C TYR A 725 -12.22 -22.73 -7.78
N GLU A 726 -11.92 -21.72 -6.96
CA GLU A 726 -11.22 -21.89 -5.68
C GLU A 726 -12.25 -22.09 -4.55
N PRO A 727 -12.34 -23.27 -3.91
CA PRO A 727 -13.23 -23.50 -2.77
C PRO A 727 -12.73 -22.79 -1.51
N SER A 728 -13.64 -22.22 -0.71
CA SER A 728 -13.32 -21.70 0.61
C SER A 728 -13.16 -22.81 1.66
N VAL A 729 -12.74 -22.45 2.88
CA VAL A 729 -12.59 -23.38 4.00
C VAL A 729 -13.90 -24.06 4.36
N ASP A 730 -15.04 -23.36 4.27
CA ASP A 730 -16.35 -23.96 4.56
C ASP A 730 -16.87 -24.79 3.37
N ASP A 731 -16.51 -24.45 2.12
CA ASP A 731 -16.82 -25.29 0.96
C ASP A 731 -16.04 -26.61 1.00
N LEU A 732 -14.76 -26.57 1.39
CA LEU A 732 -13.94 -27.77 1.62
C LEU A 732 -14.58 -28.68 2.67
N ARG A 733 -15.01 -28.12 3.81
CA ARG A 733 -15.70 -28.87 4.87
C ARG A 733 -17.02 -29.47 4.40
N HIS A 734 -17.80 -28.74 3.61
CA HIS A 734 -19.06 -29.26 3.07
C HIS A 734 -18.83 -30.38 2.04
N MET A 735 -17.75 -30.30 1.24
CA MET A 735 -17.34 -31.39 0.35
C MET A 735 -16.88 -32.63 1.12
N GLU A 736 -16.14 -32.47 2.23
CA GLU A 736 -15.81 -33.58 3.15
C GLU A 736 -17.08 -34.22 3.74
N GLU A 737 -18.05 -33.42 4.20
CA GLU A 737 -19.34 -33.90 4.72
C GLU A 737 -20.15 -34.68 3.67
N MET A 738 -20.24 -34.18 2.44
CA MET A 738 -20.94 -34.87 1.34
C MET A 738 -20.21 -36.10 0.83
N GLU A 739 -18.86 -36.13 0.83
CA GLU A 739 -18.13 -37.35 0.48
C GLU A 739 -18.33 -38.45 1.53
N VAL A 740 -18.37 -38.09 2.82
CA VAL A 740 -18.73 -39.04 3.89
C VAL A 740 -20.16 -39.57 3.71
N GLU A 741 -21.14 -38.71 3.34
CA GLU A 741 -22.50 -39.18 3.05
C GLU A 741 -22.56 -40.05 1.79
N ARG A 742 -21.83 -39.69 0.72
CA ARG A 742 -21.73 -40.47 -0.52
C ARG A 742 -21.17 -41.87 -0.24
N LEU A 743 -20.06 -41.98 0.49
CA LEU A 743 -19.45 -43.26 0.85
C LEU A 743 -20.35 -44.09 1.77
N ALA A 744 -21.13 -43.45 2.66
CA ALA A 744 -22.14 -44.15 3.46
C ALA A 744 -23.29 -44.70 2.60
N ARG A 745 -23.80 -43.92 1.64
CA ARG A 745 -24.84 -44.35 0.69
C ARG A 745 -24.35 -45.47 -0.24
N GLU A 746 -23.14 -45.35 -0.80
CA GLU A 746 -22.52 -46.38 -1.63
C GLU A 746 -22.37 -47.70 -0.86
N LYS A 747 -22.01 -47.63 0.44
CA LYS A 747 -21.94 -48.80 1.32
C LYS A 747 -23.32 -49.38 1.65
N GLU A 748 -24.34 -48.55 1.92
CA GLU A 748 -25.72 -49.02 2.09
C GLU A 748 -26.27 -49.68 0.81
N GLU A 749 -25.93 -49.16 -0.38
CA GLU A 749 -26.36 -49.76 -1.64
C GLU A 749 -25.64 -51.08 -1.93
N GLN A 750 -24.35 -51.21 -1.58
CA GLN A 750 -23.63 -52.48 -1.61
C GLN A 750 -24.24 -53.50 -0.65
N GLU A 751 -24.49 -53.15 0.61
CA GLU A 751 -25.14 -54.04 1.60
C GLU A 751 -26.56 -54.45 1.15
N ARG A 752 -27.33 -53.55 0.52
CA ARG A 752 -28.65 -53.85 -0.06
C ARG A 752 -28.56 -54.70 -1.34
N ALA A 753 -27.46 -54.64 -2.09
CA ALA A 753 -27.23 -55.51 -3.25
C ALA A 753 -26.88 -56.93 -2.78
N GLU A 754 -25.95 -57.07 -1.82
CA GLU A 754 -25.60 -58.37 -1.20
C GLU A 754 -26.82 -59.02 -0.53
N GLN A 755 -27.70 -58.25 0.11
CA GLN A 755 -28.97 -58.74 0.66
C GLN A 755 -29.97 -59.19 -0.43
N LYS A 756 -29.95 -58.58 -1.63
CA LYS A 756 -30.81 -59.02 -2.75
C LYS A 756 -30.28 -60.29 -3.40
N ASP A 757 -28.97 -60.40 -3.64
CA ASP A 757 -28.35 -61.60 -4.22
C ASP A 757 -28.48 -62.80 -3.27
N SER A 758 -28.31 -62.60 -1.96
CA SER A 758 -28.57 -63.65 -0.95
C SER A 758 -30.05 -64.01 -0.81
N THR A 759 -30.98 -63.11 -1.15
CA THR A 759 -32.43 -63.43 -1.21
C THR A 759 -32.80 -64.16 -2.51
N GLN A 760 -32.20 -63.80 -3.66
CA GLN A 760 -32.43 -64.48 -4.94
C GLN A 760 -31.76 -65.87 -5.04
N SER A 761 -30.81 -66.19 -4.17
CA SER A 761 -30.14 -67.49 -4.10
C SER A 761 -30.79 -68.49 -3.13
N MET A 762 -31.94 -68.15 -2.52
CA MET A 762 -32.77 -69.13 -1.80
C MET A 762 -33.67 -69.92 -2.78
N PRO A 763 -33.64 -71.27 -2.77
CA PRO A 763 -34.43 -72.07 -3.69
C PRO A 763 -35.92 -72.08 -3.34
N LEU A 764 -36.76 -72.11 -4.38
CA LEU A 764 -38.20 -72.40 -4.27
C LEU A 764 -38.41 -73.92 -4.15
N ASP A 765 -38.62 -74.42 -2.94
CA ASP A 765 -39.16 -75.77 -2.72
C ASP A 765 -40.65 -75.79 -3.11
N THR A 766 -40.98 -76.45 -4.23
CA THR A 766 -42.36 -76.76 -4.64
C THR A 766 -42.50 -78.21 -5.07
N ASP A 767 -42.75 -79.08 -4.10
CA ASP A 767 -43.01 -80.50 -4.32
C ASP A 767 -44.47 -80.71 -4.79
N HIS A 768 -44.70 -80.89 -6.11
CA HIS A 768 -46.02 -81.29 -6.61
C HIS A 768 -45.99 -82.12 -7.92
N ILE A 769 -45.89 -83.44 -7.73
CA ILE A 769 -46.59 -84.52 -8.45
C ILE A 769 -46.68 -84.45 -10.01
N VAL A 770 -45.89 -85.35 -10.62
CA VAL A 770 -45.93 -85.90 -11.99
C VAL A 770 -47.30 -85.97 -12.68
N ASN A 771 -47.39 -85.49 -13.94
CA ASN A 771 -47.86 -86.24 -15.14
C ASN A 771 -47.96 -85.34 -16.40
N GLY A 772 -47.66 -85.88 -17.60
CA GLY A 772 -48.19 -85.34 -18.88
C GLY A 772 -47.20 -84.89 -19.97
N GLU A 773 -46.64 -85.86 -20.70
CA GLU A 773 -46.38 -85.88 -22.17
C GLU A 773 -45.54 -84.79 -22.89
N GLU A 774 -45.12 -85.15 -24.12
CA GLU A 774 -44.01 -84.62 -24.92
C GLU A 774 -44.35 -83.38 -25.79
N VAL A 775 -43.32 -82.69 -26.30
CA VAL A 775 -43.02 -82.58 -27.76
C VAL A 775 -41.69 -81.82 -28.00
N GLN A 776 -41.03 -82.08 -29.13
CA GLN A 776 -39.66 -81.63 -29.48
C GLN A 776 -39.60 -80.23 -30.14
N GLY A 777 -38.42 -79.59 -30.11
CA GLY A 777 -38.08 -78.40 -30.91
C GLY A 777 -36.58 -78.13 -31.01
N SER A 778 -36.07 -77.98 -32.25
CA SER A 778 -34.69 -77.66 -32.67
C SER A 778 -33.99 -76.57 -31.82
N ALA A 779 -32.72 -76.65 -31.41
CA ALA A 779 -31.47 -76.99 -32.12
C ALA A 779 -30.95 -75.90 -33.09
N ASP A 780 -29.84 -75.23 -32.74
CA ASP A 780 -28.58 -75.34 -33.52
C ASP A 780 -27.34 -74.93 -32.68
N GLY A 781 -26.13 -75.24 -33.17
CA GLY A 781 -24.84 -75.12 -32.43
C GLY A 781 -23.91 -73.96 -32.87
N PRO A 782 -22.56 -74.05 -32.72
CA PRO A 782 -21.74 -75.22 -32.37
C PRO A 782 -20.83 -75.05 -31.12
N VAL A 783 -20.07 -76.11 -30.82
CA VAL A 783 -19.27 -76.31 -29.59
C VAL A 783 -17.82 -75.83 -29.71
N GLY A 784 -17.28 -75.29 -28.61
CA GLY A 784 -15.83 -75.28 -28.31
C GLY A 784 -15.60 -75.71 -26.86
N GLN A 785 -14.79 -76.76 -26.63
CA GLN A 785 -14.50 -77.29 -25.28
C GLN A 785 -13.13 -76.82 -24.74
N PRO A 786 -12.91 -76.84 -23.41
CA PRO A 786 -11.91 -76.00 -22.76
C PRO A 786 -10.59 -76.72 -22.44
N MET A 787 -9.59 -75.94 -22.05
CA MET A 787 -8.48 -76.42 -21.23
C MET A 787 -8.10 -75.35 -20.18
N LYS A 788 -7.52 -75.78 -19.07
CA LYS A 788 -7.19 -74.92 -17.91
C LYS A 788 -5.96 -74.06 -18.18
N ASP A 789 -5.93 -72.85 -17.63
CA ASP A 789 -4.90 -72.36 -16.70
C ASP A 789 -4.97 -70.83 -16.52
N THR A 790 -5.64 -70.34 -15.46
CA THR A 790 -5.44 -69.00 -14.86
C THR A 790 -6.27 -68.81 -13.58
N VAL A 791 -5.72 -69.18 -12.41
CA VAL A 791 -6.26 -68.78 -11.08
C VAL A 791 -5.09 -68.37 -10.18
N GLU A 792 -4.42 -67.26 -10.53
CA GLU A 792 -3.39 -66.63 -9.69
C GLU A 792 -3.09 -65.17 -10.11
N ALA A 793 -3.21 -64.85 -11.41
CA ALA A 793 -2.86 -63.53 -11.97
C ALA A 793 -3.74 -62.34 -11.49
N GLN A 794 -5.00 -62.56 -11.10
CA GLN A 794 -5.91 -61.47 -10.75
C GLN A 794 -5.74 -60.92 -9.32
N GLY A 795 -5.17 -61.71 -8.39
CA GLY A 795 -4.96 -61.26 -7.01
C GLY A 795 -3.92 -60.14 -6.88
N HIS A 796 -2.82 -60.24 -7.64
CA HIS A 796 -1.72 -59.27 -7.55
C HIS A 796 -2.03 -57.89 -8.14
N LEU A 797 -2.82 -57.82 -9.21
CA LEU A 797 -3.20 -56.54 -9.82
C LEU A 797 -4.11 -55.71 -8.91
N LYS A 798 -5.03 -56.34 -8.18
CA LYS A 798 -5.93 -55.63 -7.25
C LYS A 798 -5.17 -55.06 -6.05
N ALA A 799 -4.28 -55.85 -5.45
CA ALA A 799 -3.43 -55.41 -4.34
C ALA A 799 -2.44 -54.28 -4.74
N GLN A 800 -2.01 -54.22 -6.00
CA GLN A 800 -1.19 -53.10 -6.51
C GLN A 800 -2.01 -51.83 -6.74
N ALA A 801 -3.26 -51.93 -7.23
CA ALA A 801 -4.14 -50.76 -7.36
C ALA A 801 -4.46 -50.12 -6.00
N GLU A 802 -4.85 -50.93 -5.01
CA GLU A 802 -5.22 -50.49 -3.66
C GLU A 802 -4.03 -49.88 -2.89
N THR A 803 -2.79 -50.28 -3.18
CA THR A 803 -1.59 -49.70 -2.55
C THR A 803 -1.06 -48.43 -3.21
N VAL A 804 -1.34 -48.21 -4.51
CA VAL A 804 -1.05 -46.93 -5.18
C VAL A 804 -2.01 -45.83 -4.71
N ASP A 805 -3.31 -46.12 -4.71
CA ASP A 805 -4.37 -45.17 -4.27
C ASP A 805 -4.15 -44.70 -2.82
N HIS A 806 -3.75 -45.60 -1.91
CA HIS A 806 -3.40 -45.21 -0.54
C HIS A 806 -2.12 -44.36 -0.44
N ALA A 807 -1.13 -44.54 -1.32
CA ALA A 807 0.08 -43.72 -1.33
C ALA A 807 -0.21 -42.30 -1.84
N GLU A 808 -1.03 -42.19 -2.90
CA GLU A 808 -1.41 -40.92 -3.51
C GLU A 808 -2.27 -40.08 -2.55
N LYS A 809 -3.28 -40.70 -1.91
CA LYS A 809 -4.07 -40.08 -0.83
C LYS A 809 -3.21 -39.64 0.36
N ALA A 810 -2.18 -40.41 0.74
CA ALA A 810 -1.25 -40.02 1.80
C ALA A 810 -0.34 -38.83 1.42
N GLU A 811 -0.03 -38.63 0.14
CA GLU A 811 0.72 -37.45 -0.32
C GLU A 811 -0.16 -36.20 -0.38
N VAL A 812 -1.41 -36.31 -0.85
CA VAL A 812 -2.39 -35.21 -0.86
C VAL A 812 -2.64 -34.66 0.55
N VAL A 813 -2.93 -35.53 1.52
CA VAL A 813 -3.14 -35.15 2.94
C VAL A 813 -1.89 -34.52 3.58
N LYS A 814 -0.70 -34.78 3.02
CA LYS A 814 0.58 -34.22 3.48
C LYS A 814 0.93 -32.89 2.82
N LYS A 815 0.47 -32.64 1.59
CA LYS A 815 0.52 -31.33 0.92
C LYS A 815 -0.50 -30.34 1.51
N ALA A 816 -1.65 -30.82 1.99
CA ALA A 816 -2.68 -30.00 2.65
C ALA A 816 -2.34 -29.54 4.10
N LYS A 817 -1.09 -29.73 4.56
CA LYS A 817 -0.64 -29.40 5.94
C LYS A 817 0.71 -28.65 5.98
N LEU A 818 1.04 -27.95 4.90
CA LEU A 818 2.20 -27.06 4.74
C LEU A 818 1.78 -25.75 4.06
#